data_AF-A0A3B3XTP2-F1
#
_entry.id   AF-A0A3B3XTP2-F1
#
_cell.length_a   1.000
_cell.length_b   1.000
_cell.length_c   1.000
_cell.angle_alpha   90.00
_cell.angle_beta   90.00
_cell.angle_gamma   90.00
#
_symmetry.space_group_name_H-M   'P 1'
#
loop_
_entity.id
_entity.type
_entity.pdbx_description
1 polymer ?
#
loop_
_entity_poly.entity_id
_entity_poly.type
_entity_poly.pdbx_seq_one_letter_code
_entity_poly.pdbx_strand_id
1 'polypeptide(L)'
;MLRGTMGNLSHFKHEKCTAVWKLLNHSFKKSSPVFSKRLFFGSGVLVDLGNEDTSTAQQKSEKYVVRLDADVHTKMEAFMKKVKQNPYTLFVLIHDNSHVDLTSALSGSVCHGELQGLADRVVNCQEVLDAMNLLVLQVSCFPYTLQTHQSRISIHNEIHWPSSDHLVSFLSSQHQKTIGNTLNPILRCDDAFEKMVHTLLERHPHLHSMVIRSYLLIQQYTEAMMALTSSPSLRDHITPETLAVVEDLINAPSREGSQGRGHMLLVRVPSLQLAMLARERLEDVRDKLGLQLCFAVLLGSPASELNLSRNFINNLRVRKHKIRTTNEEWVPHTYEDLEGLPCIIILTGKDPLGETFPRSLKYTDLRLIDSSYLTRTALEQEVGLACTYVSLDLVQESKTSTQECDSLGSQLSSNPLKAPNVPPSNYSSSSSPSPSTSSSSTQRPSQSTQCGRASKCSRVSPRTVILSRAAYNLLSGESGSQLSSFSLLPHADVSWSSPLRPLITQNLQGADQSLYYRQWTIARQHHADYEAPPVPHPRRLLLSGPPQVGKTGAYLQFLRILFRMLIRLLEVDVYDDEEDEEAETTDATTPANTQWPDIEDIRKLPFDPNPRDPKFRKASPVYSDKMPKLFKGQESYTERRVTKSIRLSRFAAHNAFHHCEQCHQYCEAVPTTQLSECSLHAFTFCSSMLGEEVQLQFFIPKAKEQHFVFSHQGSHLESLRLPLQGLIWGENPDLLKSPIFTPTTGRQEHGLLNLFHAMEGATHLHILVVKQFEMPHYRKYWPNHILLVLPAMFNSAGVGAARFMIKELSYHNLELERNRLEEQGVKRQDVWPFIVMMDDSCVLWNTFQPTDGSSGITNVSLKTVLQHMENTPKISLYAICGVRKWSSSLAHKTPQDPFSRCHLHDFVLLNVDLTQNVQYDLNRYDCEEVDFNLRVNSSGLLICRFNNFFLMKKHIPVGGKKDFVVKPKLVAPISPSQYVCAPDSEQTLLDAPAQFLLENFLQSCSRRLFPKAVQNRNNPVLSIDSYLNLSPEISVCYINSRPHSTNLNHQGLVFSGLLLYLCDSFVVSGLLKNFRFLKGATLCVICQDRSSLRQTIVRLELEDEWQFRLRDEFQTANCSEDRPLFFLTGRHV
;
A
#
# COMPACT_ATOMS: atom_id res chain seq x y z
N MET A 1 -3.75 -6.47 -7.94
CA MET A 1 -4.37 -7.65 -7.30
C MET A 1 -5.29 -7.23 -6.16
N LEU A 2 -4.76 -6.66 -5.09
CA LEU A 2 -5.57 -6.25 -3.93
C LEU A 2 -6.59 -5.15 -4.24
N ARG A 3 -6.38 -4.21 -5.17
CA ARG A 3 -7.39 -3.19 -5.49
C ARG A 3 -8.80 -3.72 -5.86
N GLY A 4 -8.90 -4.88 -6.54
CA GLY A 4 -10.21 -5.48 -6.90
C GLY A 4 -10.81 -6.36 -5.80
N THR A 5 -9.97 -7.06 -5.05
CA THR A 5 -10.38 -7.93 -3.92
C THR A 5 -10.56 -7.15 -2.60
N MET A 6 -9.95 -5.96 -2.47
CA MET A 6 -9.96 -5.11 -1.28
C MET A 6 -11.26 -4.38 -1.06
N GLY A 7 -12.04 -4.12 -2.11
CA GLY A 7 -13.41 -3.64 -1.94
C GLY A 7 -14.25 -4.57 -1.05
N ASN A 8 -13.92 -5.86 -1.00
CA ASN A 8 -14.61 -6.89 -0.21
C ASN A 8 -13.88 -7.32 1.08
N LEU A 9 -12.59 -6.98 1.26
CA LEU A 9 -11.80 -7.31 2.47
C LEU A 9 -11.76 -6.14 3.48
N SER A 10 -12.34 -5.03 3.10
CA SER A 10 -12.41 -3.77 3.84
C SER A 10 -13.22 -3.80 5.14
N HIS A 11 -14.00 -4.87 5.37
CA HIS A 11 -14.77 -5.07 6.60
C HIS A 11 -13.91 -5.54 7.79
N PHE A 12 -12.70 -6.07 7.57
CA PHE A 12 -11.87 -6.68 8.62
C PHE A 12 -10.94 -5.65 9.24
N LYS A 13 -11.43 -4.93 10.26
CA LYS A 13 -10.74 -3.76 10.83
C LYS A 13 -10.33 -3.83 12.30
N HIS A 14 -10.65 -4.89 13.04
CA HIS A 14 -10.37 -4.89 14.48
C HIS A 14 -9.35 -5.95 14.95
N GLU A 15 -8.32 -5.40 15.60
CA GLU A 15 -7.28 -5.93 16.50
C GLU A 15 -6.52 -7.22 16.24
N LYS A 16 -6.96 -8.20 15.45
CA LYS A 16 -6.16 -9.42 15.21
C LYS A 16 -6.45 -9.97 13.81
N CYS A 17 -5.90 -9.35 12.78
CA CYS A 17 -5.71 -10.03 11.49
C CYS A 17 -4.62 -11.06 11.72
N THR A 18 -4.83 -12.38 11.54
CA THR A 18 -3.74 -13.34 11.19
C THR A 18 -3.97 -14.86 11.18
N ALA A 19 -5.16 -15.43 11.35
CA ALA A 19 -5.25 -16.90 11.38
C ALA A 19 -5.10 -17.54 9.97
N VAL A 20 -3.96 -18.20 9.71
CA VAL A 20 -3.69 -18.94 8.46
C VAL A 20 -3.87 -20.44 8.68
N TRP A 21 -4.65 -21.09 7.83
CA TRP A 21 -4.83 -22.55 7.83
C TRP A 21 -4.46 -23.14 6.47
N LYS A 22 -3.67 -24.21 6.46
CA LYS A 22 -3.23 -24.92 5.25
C LYS A 22 -3.93 -26.27 5.14
N LEU A 23 -4.53 -26.56 3.99
CA LEU A 23 -5.13 -27.84 3.63
C LEU A 23 -4.22 -28.60 2.65
N LEU A 24 -3.94 -29.88 2.93
CA LEU A 24 -3.04 -30.77 2.19
C LEU A 24 -3.79 -32.01 1.67
N ASN A 25 -3.53 -32.40 0.42
CA ASN A 25 -4.17 -33.56 -0.23
C ASN A 25 -3.80 -34.95 0.38
N HIS A 26 -4.63 -35.97 0.12
CA HIS A 26 -4.65 -37.29 0.78
C HIS A 26 -3.37 -38.16 0.61
N SER A 27 -2.44 -37.81 -0.30
CA SER A 27 -1.22 -38.58 -0.59
C SER A 27 -0.10 -38.47 0.47
N PHE A 28 -0.27 -37.66 1.52
CA PHE A 28 0.79 -37.33 2.48
C PHE A 28 0.61 -38.04 3.83
N LYS A 29 0.59 -39.38 3.86
CA LYS A 29 0.20 -40.08 5.10
C LYS A 29 1.28 -40.17 6.18
N LYS A 30 2.60 -40.03 5.94
CA LYS A 30 3.58 -40.03 7.06
C LYS A 30 4.89 -39.24 6.88
N SER A 31 5.52 -39.19 5.70
CA SER A 31 6.86 -38.60 5.48
C SER A 31 6.87 -37.09 5.10
N SER A 32 6.05 -36.67 4.13
CA SER A 32 5.88 -35.27 3.71
C SER A 32 5.38 -34.23 4.75
N PRO A 33 4.60 -34.55 5.81
CA PRO A 33 4.32 -33.57 6.86
C PRO A 33 5.59 -32.94 7.43
N VAL A 34 6.72 -33.66 7.49
CA VAL A 34 8.00 -33.10 7.95
C VAL A 34 8.48 -31.97 7.03
N PHE A 35 8.34 -32.11 5.71
CA PHE A 35 8.77 -31.11 4.72
C PHE A 35 7.89 -29.86 4.74
N SER A 36 6.56 -30.03 4.68
CA SER A 36 5.62 -28.91 4.79
C SER A 36 5.72 -28.22 6.15
N LYS A 37 5.90 -28.96 7.26
CA LYS A 37 6.18 -28.39 8.60
C LYS A 37 7.46 -27.58 8.59
N ARG A 38 8.55 -28.11 8.00
CA ARG A 38 9.86 -27.48 7.98
C ARG A 38 9.89 -26.19 7.15
N LEU A 39 9.20 -26.16 6.01
CA LEU A 39 9.06 -24.95 5.18
C LEU A 39 8.12 -23.93 5.82
N PHE A 40 6.98 -24.37 6.37
CA PHE A 40 6.02 -23.50 7.03
C PHE A 40 6.63 -22.86 8.29
N PHE A 41 7.32 -23.64 9.12
CA PHE A 41 8.08 -23.16 10.28
C PHE A 41 9.28 -22.31 9.88
N GLY A 42 10.13 -22.81 8.99
CA GLY A 42 11.36 -22.13 8.56
C GLY A 42 11.11 -20.79 7.87
N SER A 43 9.87 -20.52 7.45
CA SER A 43 9.47 -19.22 6.89
C SER A 43 9.28 -18.11 7.93
N GLY A 44 9.08 -18.45 9.21
CA GLY A 44 8.77 -17.49 10.27
C GLY A 44 7.34 -16.92 10.23
N VAL A 45 6.50 -17.36 9.29
CA VAL A 45 5.15 -16.80 9.06
C VAL A 45 4.29 -16.81 10.33
N LEU A 46 4.24 -17.89 11.10
CA LEU A 46 3.38 -17.92 12.30
C LEU A 46 3.75 -16.87 13.36
N VAL A 47 5.04 -16.55 13.46
CA VAL A 47 5.57 -15.54 14.40
C VAL A 47 5.35 -14.13 13.85
N ASP A 48 5.63 -13.91 12.57
CA ASP A 48 5.37 -12.64 11.88
C ASP A 48 3.90 -12.24 11.99
N LEU A 49 3.02 -13.23 11.92
CA LEU A 49 1.58 -13.09 12.03
C LEU A 49 1.10 -13.00 13.50
N GLY A 50 1.96 -13.16 14.51
CA GLY A 50 1.57 -13.10 15.92
C GLY A 50 0.62 -14.22 16.37
N ASN A 51 0.58 -15.35 15.64
CA ASN A 51 -0.24 -16.52 15.99
C ASN A 51 0.40 -17.37 17.10
N GLU A 52 1.73 -17.42 17.14
CA GLU A 52 2.52 -18.19 18.11
C GLU A 52 3.84 -17.47 18.40
N ASP A 53 4.38 -17.67 19.61
CA ASP A 53 5.70 -17.16 19.99
C ASP A 53 6.83 -17.97 19.35
N THR A 54 8.03 -17.39 19.25
CA THR A 54 9.20 -18.04 18.65
C THR A 54 9.54 -19.40 19.29
N SER A 55 9.24 -19.58 20.58
CA SER A 55 9.47 -20.81 21.33
C SER A 55 8.40 -21.88 21.13
N THR A 56 7.12 -21.51 20.91
CA THR A 56 5.99 -22.45 20.79
C THR A 56 5.63 -22.81 19.35
N ALA A 57 6.06 -22.01 18.38
CA ALA A 57 5.72 -22.18 16.97
C ALA A 57 6.08 -23.56 16.42
N GLN A 58 7.20 -24.16 16.85
CA GLN A 58 7.66 -25.47 16.34
C GLN A 58 6.80 -26.64 16.83
N GLN A 59 6.26 -26.57 18.06
CA GLN A 59 5.44 -27.64 18.64
C GLN A 59 3.98 -27.55 18.20
N LYS A 60 3.48 -26.34 17.90
CA LYS A 60 2.06 -26.10 17.60
C LYS A 60 1.75 -25.87 16.12
N SER A 61 2.74 -25.86 15.22
CA SER A 61 2.51 -25.69 13.77
C SER A 61 1.55 -26.73 13.17
N GLU A 62 1.46 -27.92 13.78
CA GLU A 62 0.53 -28.98 13.39
C GLU A 62 -0.94 -28.56 13.46
N LYS A 63 -1.29 -27.61 14.34
CA LYS A 63 -2.65 -27.11 14.50
C LYS A 63 -3.16 -26.32 13.28
N TYR A 64 -2.26 -25.88 12.40
CA TYR A 64 -2.58 -25.03 11.25
C TYR A 64 -2.47 -25.80 9.93
N VAL A 65 -2.22 -27.11 9.97
CA VAL A 65 -2.08 -27.96 8.79
C VAL A 65 -3.07 -29.13 8.88
N VAL A 66 -4.00 -29.18 7.93
CA VAL A 66 -5.01 -30.23 7.80
C VAL A 66 -4.68 -31.12 6.63
N ARG A 67 -4.85 -32.42 6.79
CA ARG A 67 -4.81 -33.38 5.69
C ARG A 67 -6.22 -33.70 5.25
N LEU A 68 -6.43 -33.90 3.96
CA LEU A 68 -7.60 -34.56 3.43
C LEU A 68 -7.48 -36.03 3.83
N ASP A 69 -7.96 -36.40 5.00
CA ASP A 69 -8.10 -37.77 5.49
C ASP A 69 -9.49 -37.91 6.13
N ALA A 70 -9.78 -39.03 6.81
CA ALA A 70 -11.07 -39.24 7.45
C ALA A 70 -11.42 -38.16 8.49
N ASP A 71 -10.42 -37.48 9.07
CA ASP A 71 -10.60 -36.48 10.13
C ASP A 71 -10.77 -35.05 9.57
N VAL A 72 -10.72 -34.87 8.25
CA VAL A 72 -10.76 -33.54 7.60
C VAL A 72 -12.02 -32.76 7.97
N HIS A 73 -13.18 -33.43 8.02
CA HIS A 73 -14.47 -32.79 8.31
C HIS A 73 -14.49 -32.23 9.73
N THR A 74 -14.06 -33.01 10.73
CA THR A 74 -14.00 -32.57 12.13
C THR A 74 -13.04 -31.38 12.31
N LYS A 75 -11.88 -31.40 11.64
CA LYS A 75 -10.93 -30.28 11.69
C LYS A 75 -11.46 -29.03 10.99
N MET A 76 -12.12 -29.18 9.84
CA MET A 76 -12.73 -28.05 9.14
C MET A 76 -13.90 -27.46 9.93
N GLU A 77 -14.73 -28.29 10.55
CA GLU A 77 -15.83 -27.81 11.40
C GLU A 77 -15.31 -26.99 12.59
N ALA A 78 -14.25 -27.47 13.26
CA ALA A 78 -13.59 -26.73 14.33
C ALA A 78 -12.97 -25.40 13.84
N PHE A 79 -12.43 -25.37 12.62
CA PHE A 79 -11.93 -24.15 11.98
C PHE A 79 -13.06 -23.18 11.66
N MET A 80 -14.13 -23.65 11.03
CA MET A 80 -15.29 -22.82 10.69
C MET A 80 -16.01 -22.28 11.92
N LYS A 81 -16.01 -23.02 13.04
CA LYS A 81 -16.46 -22.49 14.33
C LYS A 81 -15.64 -21.28 14.77
N LYS A 82 -14.31 -21.29 14.59
CA LYS A 82 -13.46 -20.11 14.88
C LYS A 82 -13.70 -18.96 13.91
N VAL A 83 -13.90 -19.25 12.62
CA VAL A 83 -14.25 -18.24 11.60
C VAL A 83 -15.54 -17.51 12.01
N LYS A 84 -16.58 -18.26 12.39
CA LYS A 84 -17.87 -17.72 12.85
C LYS A 84 -17.73 -16.94 14.18
N GLN A 85 -16.91 -17.40 15.11
CA GLN A 85 -16.70 -16.74 16.42
C GLN A 85 -15.89 -15.45 16.33
N ASN A 86 -15.09 -15.25 15.28
CA ASN A 86 -14.17 -14.11 15.15
C ASN A 86 -14.44 -13.33 13.85
N PRO A 87 -15.59 -12.62 13.74
CA PRO A 87 -16.00 -11.97 12.51
C PRO A 87 -15.05 -10.85 12.05
N TYR A 88 -14.26 -10.27 12.97
CA TYR A 88 -13.30 -9.21 12.66
C TYR A 88 -11.89 -9.71 12.34
N THR A 89 -11.66 -11.02 12.38
CA THR A 89 -10.39 -11.65 12.00
C THR A 89 -10.50 -12.18 10.58
N LEU A 90 -9.60 -11.74 9.69
CA LEU A 90 -9.44 -12.36 8.38
C LEU A 90 -8.73 -13.72 8.53
N PHE A 91 -9.40 -14.78 8.09
CA PHE A 91 -8.84 -16.12 7.97
C PHE A 91 -8.40 -16.38 6.53
N VAL A 92 -7.26 -17.05 6.35
CA VAL A 92 -6.79 -17.49 5.03
C VAL A 92 -6.70 -19.00 4.99
N LEU A 93 -7.49 -19.62 4.11
CA LEU A 93 -7.45 -21.06 3.81
C LEU A 93 -6.61 -21.30 2.55
N ILE A 94 -5.51 -22.02 2.68
CA ILE A 94 -4.60 -22.35 1.58
C ILE A 94 -4.88 -23.79 1.14
N HIS A 95 -5.35 -23.96 -0.09
CA HIS A 95 -5.55 -25.26 -0.71
C HIS A 95 -4.38 -25.57 -1.66
N ASP A 96 -3.43 -26.38 -1.18
CA ASP A 96 -2.21 -26.71 -1.92
C ASP A 96 -2.42 -27.93 -2.85
N ASN A 97 -1.91 -27.84 -4.07
CA ASN A 97 -2.20 -28.79 -5.17
C ASN A 97 -3.70 -28.94 -5.46
N SER A 98 -4.41 -27.82 -5.60
CA SER A 98 -5.87 -27.77 -5.71
C SER A 98 -6.48 -28.42 -6.97
N HIS A 99 -5.66 -29.00 -7.85
CA HIS A 99 -6.08 -29.77 -9.02
C HIS A 99 -6.27 -31.27 -8.73
N VAL A 100 -6.06 -31.70 -7.48
CA VAL A 100 -6.10 -33.11 -7.04
C VAL A 100 -7.37 -33.37 -6.22
N ASP A 101 -7.84 -34.63 -6.23
CA ASP A 101 -8.93 -35.16 -5.38
C ASP A 101 -10.28 -34.42 -5.55
N LEU A 102 -10.59 -34.06 -6.79
CA LEU A 102 -11.89 -33.47 -7.18
C LEU A 102 -13.01 -34.54 -7.27
N THR A 103 -12.68 -35.84 -7.32
CA THR A 103 -13.64 -36.97 -7.39
C THR A 103 -13.38 -38.10 -6.40
N SER A 104 -14.45 -38.69 -5.86
CA SER A 104 -14.39 -39.81 -4.91
C SER A 104 -14.05 -41.17 -5.55
N ALA A 105 -14.33 -41.34 -6.85
CA ALA A 105 -14.21 -42.61 -7.58
C ALA A 105 -12.77 -43.16 -7.67
N LEU A 106 -11.76 -42.30 -7.52
CA LEU A 106 -10.34 -42.64 -7.67
C LEU A 106 -9.61 -42.88 -6.33
N SER A 107 -10.31 -42.76 -5.20
CA SER A 107 -9.73 -42.77 -3.84
C SER A 107 -10.09 -44.02 -3.00
N GLY A 108 -10.73 -45.04 -3.61
CA GLY A 108 -10.88 -46.37 -3.00
C GLY A 108 -11.77 -46.45 -1.75
N SER A 109 -12.47 -45.37 -1.38
CA SER A 109 -13.40 -45.33 -0.26
C SER A 109 -14.74 -44.80 -0.73
N VAL A 110 -15.55 -45.68 -1.32
CA VAL A 110 -16.95 -45.39 -1.65
C VAL A 110 -17.79 -45.74 -0.42
N CYS A 111 -18.17 -44.72 0.34
CA CYS A 111 -19.28 -44.85 1.29
C CYS A 111 -20.41 -43.96 0.76
N HIS A 112 -21.54 -44.59 0.41
CA HIS A 112 -22.83 -43.97 0.08
C HIS A 112 -22.85 -42.90 -1.02
N GLY A 113 -23.05 -43.31 -2.28
CA GLY A 113 -23.76 -42.52 -3.32
C GLY A 113 -23.19 -41.16 -3.77
N GLU A 114 -22.15 -40.63 -3.15
CA GLU A 114 -21.62 -39.30 -3.42
C GLU A 114 -20.40 -39.36 -4.36
N LEU A 115 -20.55 -38.82 -5.57
CA LEU A 115 -19.51 -38.78 -6.61
C LEU A 115 -18.45 -37.67 -6.39
N GLN A 116 -18.66 -36.80 -5.39
CA GLN A 116 -17.87 -35.59 -5.15
C GLN A 116 -16.61 -35.87 -4.31
N GLY A 117 -15.48 -35.27 -4.67
CA GLY A 117 -14.19 -35.45 -3.98
C GLY A 117 -14.14 -34.87 -2.57
N LEU A 118 -13.23 -35.38 -1.71
CA LEU A 118 -13.07 -34.92 -0.32
C LEU A 118 -12.63 -33.45 -0.24
N ALA A 119 -11.75 -33.01 -1.14
CA ALA A 119 -11.32 -31.61 -1.20
C ALA A 119 -12.49 -30.67 -1.50
N ASP A 120 -13.35 -31.08 -2.43
CA ASP A 120 -14.47 -30.28 -2.91
C ASP A 120 -15.54 -30.10 -1.84
N ARG A 121 -15.91 -31.18 -1.13
CA ARG A 121 -16.87 -31.15 -0.01
C ARG A 121 -16.48 -30.19 1.11
N VAL A 122 -15.19 -29.93 1.29
CA VAL A 122 -14.66 -29.13 2.40
C VAL A 122 -14.38 -27.69 1.97
N VAL A 123 -13.84 -27.47 0.77
CA VAL A 123 -13.46 -26.13 0.28
C VAL A 123 -14.61 -25.41 -0.39
N ASN A 124 -15.59 -26.13 -0.95
CA ASN A 124 -16.72 -25.55 -1.67
C ASN A 124 -18.06 -25.77 -0.95
N CYS A 125 -18.05 -26.13 0.34
CA CYS A 125 -19.27 -26.17 1.15
C CYS A 125 -19.86 -24.77 1.36
N GLN A 126 -21.16 -24.73 1.63
CA GLN A 126 -21.90 -23.49 1.80
C GLN A 126 -21.34 -22.61 2.92
N GLU A 127 -20.87 -23.21 4.03
CA GLU A 127 -20.28 -22.44 5.13
C GLU A 127 -19.03 -21.65 4.72
N VAL A 128 -18.19 -22.23 3.86
CA VAL A 128 -16.95 -21.58 3.38
C VAL A 128 -17.26 -20.52 2.33
N LEU A 129 -18.27 -20.75 1.49
CA LEU A 129 -18.72 -19.77 0.49
C LEU A 129 -19.35 -18.53 1.16
N ASP A 130 -20.20 -18.75 2.16
CA ASP A 130 -20.93 -17.67 2.84
C ASP A 130 -20.07 -16.91 3.86
N ALA A 131 -18.94 -17.45 4.28
CA ALA A 131 -18.04 -16.79 5.22
C ALA A 131 -17.43 -15.51 4.63
N MET A 132 -17.81 -14.37 5.19
CA MET A 132 -17.31 -13.06 4.76
C MET A 132 -15.85 -12.84 5.14
N ASN A 133 -15.41 -13.40 6.27
CA ASN A 133 -14.07 -13.25 6.84
C ASN A 133 -13.08 -14.36 6.47
N LEU A 134 -13.36 -15.08 5.38
CA LEU A 134 -12.53 -16.18 4.90
C LEU A 134 -12.08 -15.95 3.45
N LEU A 135 -10.76 -15.92 3.24
CA LEU A 135 -10.12 -15.86 1.93
C LEU A 135 -9.59 -17.25 1.57
N VAL A 136 -9.95 -17.76 0.39
CA VAL A 136 -9.46 -19.06 -0.10
C VAL A 136 -8.40 -18.84 -1.18
N LEU A 137 -7.18 -19.30 -0.91
CA LEU A 137 -6.07 -19.29 -1.86
C LEU A 137 -5.83 -20.71 -2.38
N GLN A 138 -6.19 -20.94 -3.64
CA GLN A 138 -5.95 -22.20 -4.35
C GLN A 138 -4.59 -22.14 -5.04
N VAL A 139 -3.76 -23.18 -4.86
CA VAL A 139 -2.40 -23.23 -5.40
C VAL A 139 -2.29 -24.45 -6.31
N SER A 140 -1.96 -24.25 -7.59
CA SER A 140 -1.91 -25.34 -8.57
C SER A 140 -0.75 -25.23 -9.56
N CYS A 141 -0.16 -26.38 -9.91
CA CYS A 141 0.72 -26.50 -11.08
C CYS A 141 -0.07 -26.56 -12.40
N PHE A 142 -1.31 -27.04 -12.33
CA PHE A 142 -2.17 -27.34 -13.47
C PHE A 142 -3.50 -26.63 -13.25
N PRO A 143 -3.58 -25.32 -13.55
CA PRO A 143 -4.76 -24.52 -13.23
C PRO A 143 -5.97 -24.86 -14.10
N TYR A 144 -5.78 -25.57 -15.21
CA TYR A 144 -6.79 -25.84 -16.23
C TYR A 144 -8.01 -26.62 -15.71
N THR A 145 -7.86 -27.40 -14.63
CA THR A 145 -8.98 -28.09 -13.98
C THR A 145 -9.90 -27.14 -13.23
N LEU A 146 -9.41 -25.95 -12.87
CA LEU A 146 -10.14 -24.90 -12.13
C LEU A 146 -10.60 -23.76 -13.05
N GLN A 147 -10.22 -23.79 -14.32
CA GLN A 147 -10.49 -22.75 -15.33
C GLN A 147 -11.59 -23.22 -16.29
N THR A 148 -12.73 -23.65 -15.73
CA THR A 148 -13.91 -24.09 -16.50
C THR A 148 -14.78 -22.91 -16.94
N HIS A 149 -15.74 -23.17 -17.84
CA HIS A 149 -16.74 -22.19 -18.29
C HIS A 149 -17.49 -21.50 -17.14
N GLN A 150 -17.77 -22.21 -16.05
CA GLN A 150 -18.44 -21.70 -14.85
C GLN A 150 -17.50 -21.64 -13.64
N SER A 151 -16.22 -21.35 -13.87
CA SER A 151 -15.23 -21.32 -12.79
C SER A 151 -15.59 -20.29 -11.71
N ARG A 152 -15.61 -20.78 -10.46
CA ARG A 152 -15.84 -19.96 -9.25
C ARG A 152 -14.73 -18.95 -8.98
N ILE A 153 -13.60 -19.00 -9.69
CA ILE A 153 -12.48 -18.07 -9.53
C ILE A 153 -12.57 -17.04 -10.65
N SER A 154 -12.46 -15.75 -10.34
CA SER A 154 -12.40 -14.71 -11.36
C SER A 154 -11.04 -14.71 -12.06
N ILE A 155 -11.02 -14.45 -13.37
CA ILE A 155 -9.77 -14.28 -14.12
C ILE A 155 -8.88 -13.16 -13.55
N HIS A 156 -9.50 -12.13 -12.96
CA HIS A 156 -8.78 -11.03 -12.30
C HIS A 156 -8.15 -11.41 -10.95
N ASN A 157 -8.53 -12.57 -10.41
CA ASN A 157 -8.03 -13.14 -9.16
C ASN A 157 -7.01 -14.26 -9.40
N GLU A 158 -6.57 -14.46 -10.64
CA GLU A 158 -5.52 -15.42 -10.99
C GLU A 158 -4.14 -14.76 -10.99
N ILE A 159 -3.17 -15.47 -10.45
CA ILE A 159 -1.77 -15.10 -10.41
C ILE A 159 -1.04 -16.19 -11.15
N HIS A 160 -0.38 -15.82 -12.23
CA HIS A 160 0.51 -16.70 -12.96
C HIS A 160 1.93 -16.33 -12.57
N TRP A 161 2.71 -17.32 -12.15
CA TRP A 161 4.15 -17.13 -11.93
C TRP A 161 4.76 -16.55 -13.20
N PRO A 162 5.57 -15.47 -13.14
CA PRO A 162 6.16 -14.90 -14.33
C PRO A 162 7.01 -15.97 -15.00
N SER A 163 6.63 -16.32 -16.22
CA SER A 163 7.53 -16.98 -17.15
C SER A 163 8.64 -15.97 -17.43
N SER A 164 9.80 -16.04 -16.76
CA SER A 164 11.01 -15.58 -17.47
C SER A 164 11.01 -16.37 -18.78
N ASP A 165 11.37 -15.77 -19.90
CA ASP A 165 11.26 -16.24 -21.31
C ASP A 165 11.68 -17.71 -21.64
N HIS A 166 11.97 -18.54 -20.64
CA HIS A 166 12.55 -19.88 -20.73
C HIS A 166 11.82 -20.98 -19.93
N LEU A 167 10.81 -20.69 -19.10
CA LEU A 167 10.00 -21.71 -18.41
C LEU A 167 8.56 -21.74 -18.94
N VAL A 168 8.43 -21.95 -20.26
CA VAL A 168 7.15 -22.19 -20.89
C VAL A 168 6.64 -23.58 -20.49
N SER A 169 5.34 -23.69 -20.21
CA SER A 169 4.68 -24.98 -19.97
C SER A 169 5.07 -25.97 -21.06
N PHE A 170 5.57 -27.14 -20.63
CA PHE A 170 6.29 -28.11 -21.47
C PHE A 170 5.51 -28.55 -22.72
N LEU A 171 4.17 -28.41 -22.71
CA LEU A 171 3.28 -28.78 -23.81
C LEU A 171 2.83 -27.63 -24.72
N SER A 172 3.04 -26.36 -24.34
CA SER A 172 2.67 -25.21 -25.16
C SER A 172 3.83 -24.65 -25.99
N SER A 173 5.10 -24.95 -25.66
CA SER A 173 6.27 -24.57 -26.48
C SER A 173 6.68 -25.67 -27.47
N GLN A 174 5.82 -26.01 -28.42
CA GLN A 174 6.23 -26.82 -29.56
C GLN A 174 7.06 -25.96 -30.53
N HIS A 175 8.37 -25.80 -30.28
CA HIS A 175 9.48 -25.54 -31.21
C HIS A 175 10.63 -24.77 -30.52
N GLN A 176 11.47 -25.47 -29.75
CA GLN A 176 12.83 -25.00 -29.46
C GLN A 176 13.83 -26.10 -29.82
N LYS A 177 14.00 -26.32 -31.13
CA LYS A 177 15.08 -27.18 -31.66
C LYS A 177 16.45 -26.48 -31.70
N THR A 178 16.61 -25.26 -31.18
CA THR A 178 17.82 -24.47 -31.55
C THR A 178 18.44 -23.57 -30.48
N ILE A 179 18.12 -23.69 -29.20
CA ILE A 179 18.89 -22.96 -28.17
C ILE A 179 19.14 -23.89 -26.98
N GLY A 180 20.40 -24.24 -26.76
CA GLY A 180 20.86 -25.04 -25.63
C GLY A 180 20.69 -24.30 -24.30
N ASN A 181 19.48 -24.27 -23.78
CA ASN A 181 19.20 -23.77 -22.43
C ASN A 181 19.13 -24.96 -21.46
N THR A 182 20.00 -24.94 -20.47
CA THR A 182 20.24 -25.93 -19.39
C THR A 182 19.05 -26.19 -18.44
N LEU A 183 17.84 -25.74 -18.78
CA LEU A 183 16.67 -25.69 -17.89
C LEU A 183 15.57 -26.72 -18.20
N ASN A 184 15.43 -27.16 -19.45
CA ASN A 184 14.40 -28.13 -19.86
C ASN A 184 14.98 -29.55 -19.94
N PRO A 185 14.26 -30.60 -19.49
CA PRO A 185 14.69 -31.97 -19.69
C PRO A 185 14.78 -32.34 -21.18
N ILE A 186 15.81 -33.08 -21.53
CA ILE A 186 16.01 -33.68 -22.85
C ILE A 186 15.06 -34.88 -22.97
N LEU A 187 14.15 -34.84 -23.94
CA LEU A 187 13.29 -35.98 -24.26
C LEU A 187 14.04 -36.96 -25.18
N ARG A 188 14.02 -38.25 -24.83
CA ARG A 188 14.58 -39.34 -25.64
C ARG A 188 13.55 -40.44 -25.81
N CYS A 189 13.56 -41.07 -26.98
CA CYS A 189 12.79 -42.28 -27.23
C CYS A 189 13.75 -43.41 -27.60
N ASP A 190 13.58 -44.56 -26.97
CA ASP A 190 14.43 -45.73 -27.21
C ASP A 190 13.80 -46.61 -28.30
N ASP A 191 14.22 -46.39 -29.56
CA ASP A 191 13.76 -47.15 -30.74
C ASP A 191 14.09 -48.63 -30.65
N ALA A 192 15.25 -48.98 -30.08
CA ALA A 192 15.70 -50.36 -29.98
C ALA A 192 14.83 -51.13 -28.98
N PHE A 193 14.52 -50.53 -27.83
CA PHE A 193 13.61 -51.09 -26.83
C PHE A 193 12.22 -51.31 -27.42
N GLU A 194 11.68 -50.32 -28.14
CA GLU A 194 10.35 -50.43 -28.77
C GLU A 194 10.27 -51.57 -29.79
N LYS A 195 11.32 -51.78 -30.59
CA LYS A 195 11.41 -52.92 -31.52
C LYS A 195 11.45 -54.26 -30.77
N MET A 196 12.25 -54.37 -29.72
CA MET A 196 12.31 -55.59 -28.89
C MET A 196 10.95 -55.91 -28.25
N VAL A 197 10.25 -54.90 -27.74
CA VAL A 197 8.91 -55.07 -27.18
C VAL A 197 7.93 -55.55 -28.25
N HIS A 198 7.96 -54.98 -29.46
CA HIS A 198 7.10 -55.41 -30.56
C HIS A 198 7.30 -56.88 -30.91
N THR A 199 8.57 -57.31 -31.07
CA THR A 199 8.90 -58.71 -31.36
C THR A 199 8.44 -59.67 -30.25
N LEU A 200 8.56 -59.26 -28.98
CA LEU A 200 8.09 -60.07 -27.85
C LEU A 200 6.55 -60.12 -27.75
N LEU A 201 5.86 -59.04 -28.11
CA LEU A 201 4.39 -59.00 -28.15
C LEU A 201 3.83 -59.92 -29.24
N GLU A 202 4.45 -59.94 -30.42
CA GLU A 202 4.09 -60.86 -31.51
C GLU A 202 4.30 -62.32 -31.10
N ARG A 203 5.38 -62.60 -30.36
CA ARG A 203 5.72 -63.96 -29.89
C ARG A 203 4.84 -64.43 -28.72
N HIS A 204 4.33 -63.50 -27.91
CA HIS A 204 3.55 -63.79 -26.71
C HIS A 204 2.24 -62.96 -26.64
N PRO A 205 1.28 -63.20 -27.54
CA PRO A 205 0.07 -62.37 -27.68
C PRO A 205 -0.89 -62.45 -26.48
N HIS A 206 -0.77 -63.48 -25.63
CA HIS A 206 -1.61 -63.66 -24.44
C HIS A 206 -1.14 -62.89 -23.20
N LEU A 207 0.06 -62.28 -23.24
CA LEU A 207 0.59 -61.50 -22.12
C LEU A 207 0.28 -60.02 -22.28
N HIS A 208 -0.05 -59.36 -21.17
CA HIS A 208 -0.31 -57.92 -21.17
C HIS A 208 0.97 -57.13 -21.50
N SER A 209 0.84 -56.11 -22.36
CA SER A 209 1.99 -55.32 -22.85
C SER A 209 2.87 -54.75 -21.73
N MET A 210 2.26 -54.26 -20.65
CA MET A 210 2.99 -53.72 -19.50
C MET A 210 3.80 -54.77 -18.74
N VAL A 211 3.39 -56.04 -18.76
CA VAL A 211 4.16 -57.13 -18.15
C VAL A 211 5.41 -57.37 -18.99
N ILE A 212 5.27 -57.58 -20.30
CA ILE A 212 6.40 -57.77 -21.22
C ILE A 212 7.40 -56.60 -21.13
N ARG A 213 6.89 -55.36 -21.21
CA ARG A 213 7.70 -54.15 -21.11
C ARG A 213 8.47 -54.08 -19.79
N SER A 214 7.83 -54.41 -18.66
CA SER A 214 8.47 -54.36 -17.34
C SER A 214 9.57 -55.41 -17.22
N TYR A 215 9.31 -56.66 -17.63
CA TYR A 215 10.32 -57.73 -17.61
C TYR A 215 11.51 -57.40 -18.52
N LEU A 216 11.25 -56.93 -19.74
CA LEU A 216 12.31 -56.53 -20.67
C LEU A 216 13.13 -55.37 -20.11
N LEU A 217 12.49 -54.36 -19.51
CA LEU A 217 13.21 -53.22 -18.93
C LEU A 217 14.13 -53.66 -17.78
N ILE A 218 13.62 -54.50 -16.87
CA ILE A 218 14.42 -55.06 -15.77
C ILE A 218 15.60 -55.85 -16.35
N GLN A 219 15.35 -56.71 -17.34
CA GLN A 219 16.38 -57.48 -18.03
C GLN A 219 17.47 -56.57 -18.62
N GLN A 220 17.09 -55.55 -19.38
CA GLN A 220 18.02 -54.60 -20.00
C GLN A 220 18.89 -53.86 -18.96
N TYR A 221 18.32 -53.44 -17.84
CA TYR A 221 19.11 -52.84 -16.74
C TYR A 221 20.08 -53.86 -16.11
N THR A 222 19.64 -55.09 -15.86
CA THR A 222 20.51 -56.13 -15.29
C THR A 222 21.64 -56.55 -16.23
N GLU A 223 21.33 -56.72 -17.52
CA GLU A 223 22.31 -57.06 -18.56
C GLU A 223 23.30 -55.92 -18.76
N ALA A 224 22.87 -54.66 -18.72
CA ALA A 224 23.74 -53.50 -18.75
C ALA A 224 24.75 -53.49 -17.59
N MET A 225 24.33 -53.83 -16.37
CA MET A 225 25.25 -53.96 -15.24
C MET A 225 26.28 -55.07 -15.47
N MET A 226 25.83 -56.24 -15.96
CA MET A 226 26.73 -57.35 -16.29
C MET A 226 27.70 -56.98 -17.42
N ALA A 227 27.24 -56.28 -18.45
CA ALA A 227 28.05 -55.88 -19.60
C ALA A 227 29.15 -54.87 -19.27
N LEU A 228 28.93 -54.05 -18.25
CA LEU A 228 29.88 -53.04 -17.79
C LEU A 228 30.87 -53.57 -16.74
N THR A 229 30.61 -54.74 -16.13
CA THR A 229 31.42 -55.28 -15.03
C THR A 229 32.10 -56.62 -15.35
N SER A 230 31.39 -57.58 -15.92
CA SER A 230 31.85 -58.97 -16.03
C SER A 230 31.77 -59.57 -17.43
N SER A 231 30.86 -59.12 -18.29
CA SER A 231 30.49 -59.79 -19.55
C SER A 231 30.31 -58.82 -20.72
N PRO A 232 31.38 -58.23 -21.28
CA PRO A 232 31.28 -57.17 -22.29
C PRO A 232 30.62 -57.60 -23.62
N SER A 233 30.52 -58.90 -23.90
CA SER A 233 29.79 -59.43 -25.07
C SER A 233 28.29 -59.16 -25.05
N LEU A 234 27.71 -58.86 -23.88
CA LEU A 234 26.29 -58.51 -23.77
C LEU A 234 25.99 -57.11 -24.31
N ARG A 235 26.99 -56.24 -24.53
CA ARG A 235 26.80 -54.86 -25.00
C ARG A 235 26.00 -54.78 -26.31
N ASP A 236 26.13 -55.77 -27.18
CA ASP A 236 25.43 -55.82 -28.47
C ASP A 236 23.91 -56.08 -28.34
N HIS A 237 23.46 -56.55 -27.17
CA HIS A 237 22.05 -56.91 -26.90
C HIS A 237 21.32 -55.89 -26.00
N ILE A 238 21.98 -54.79 -25.65
CA ILE A 238 21.47 -53.77 -24.73
C ILE A 238 21.20 -52.48 -25.49
N THR A 239 20.10 -51.78 -25.16
CA THR A 239 19.82 -50.50 -25.80
C THR A 239 20.84 -49.43 -25.42
N PRO A 240 21.22 -48.54 -26.36
CA PRO A 240 22.22 -47.50 -26.09
C PRO A 240 21.76 -46.53 -24.99
N GLU A 241 20.45 -46.25 -24.89
CA GLU A 241 19.88 -45.43 -23.82
C GLU A 241 20.08 -46.09 -22.45
N THR A 242 19.77 -47.38 -22.33
CA THR A 242 19.91 -48.11 -21.05
C THR A 242 21.37 -48.26 -20.67
N LEU A 243 22.24 -48.56 -21.63
CA LEU A 243 23.69 -48.70 -21.40
C LEU A 243 24.29 -47.39 -20.89
N ALA A 244 23.94 -46.25 -21.51
CA ALA A 244 24.44 -44.94 -21.09
C ALA A 244 24.00 -44.56 -19.67
N VAL A 245 22.75 -44.87 -19.30
CA VAL A 245 22.22 -44.63 -17.95
C VAL A 245 23.00 -45.43 -16.90
N VAL A 246 23.20 -46.73 -17.14
CA VAL A 246 23.89 -47.61 -16.18
C VAL A 246 25.38 -47.31 -16.10
N GLU A 247 26.01 -46.97 -17.23
CA GLU A 247 27.41 -46.55 -17.28
C GLU A 247 27.65 -45.30 -16.43
N ASP A 248 26.79 -44.28 -16.55
CA ASP A 248 26.89 -43.07 -15.74
C ASP A 248 26.59 -43.34 -14.26
N LEU A 249 25.64 -44.24 -13.95
CA LEU A 249 25.32 -44.61 -12.57
C LEU A 249 26.50 -45.29 -11.86
N ILE A 250 27.21 -46.20 -12.55
CA ILE A 250 28.35 -46.94 -12.01
C ILE A 250 29.61 -46.07 -11.96
N ASN A 251 29.90 -45.30 -13.03
CA ASN A 251 31.17 -44.61 -13.16
C ASN A 251 31.20 -43.23 -12.48
N ALA A 252 30.07 -42.52 -12.37
CA ALA A 252 30.06 -41.16 -11.81
C ALA A 252 30.60 -41.06 -10.36
N PRO A 253 30.25 -41.97 -9.43
CA PRO A 253 30.79 -41.96 -8.07
C PRO A 253 32.31 -42.16 -8.02
N SER A 254 32.89 -42.84 -9.01
CA SER A 254 34.31 -43.20 -9.06
C SER A 254 35.20 -42.14 -9.74
N ARG A 255 34.62 -41.07 -10.31
CA ARG A 255 35.39 -39.99 -10.97
C ARG A 255 36.18 -39.16 -9.96
N GLU A 256 37.43 -38.81 -10.30
CA GLU A 256 38.28 -37.98 -9.45
C GLU A 256 37.60 -36.63 -9.12
N GLY A 257 37.56 -36.28 -7.83
CA GLY A 257 36.90 -35.06 -7.33
C GLY A 257 35.41 -35.17 -7.05
N SER A 258 34.75 -36.30 -7.36
CA SER A 258 33.32 -36.51 -7.08
C SER A 258 33.02 -36.69 -5.58
N GLN A 259 34.01 -37.09 -4.76
CA GLN A 259 33.82 -37.47 -3.35
C GLN A 259 32.71 -38.51 -3.16
N GLY A 260 32.55 -39.43 -4.13
CA GLY A 260 31.49 -40.44 -4.14
C GLY A 260 30.10 -39.88 -4.45
N ARG A 261 30.00 -38.66 -5.02
CA ARG A 261 28.75 -38.12 -5.54
C ARG A 261 28.45 -38.76 -6.89
N GLY A 262 27.19 -39.11 -7.09
CA GLY A 262 26.72 -39.67 -8.35
C GLY A 262 25.34 -39.19 -8.74
N HIS A 263 24.81 -39.80 -9.79
CA HIS A 263 23.52 -39.45 -10.36
C HIS A 263 22.40 -40.33 -9.82
N MET A 264 21.23 -39.75 -9.67
CA MET A 264 20.00 -40.46 -9.37
C MET A 264 19.23 -40.76 -10.66
N LEU A 265 18.69 -41.96 -10.73
CA LEU A 265 17.78 -42.46 -11.76
C LEU A 265 16.41 -42.70 -11.13
N LEU A 266 15.36 -42.14 -11.73
CA LEU A 266 13.98 -42.43 -11.38
C LEU A 266 13.37 -43.37 -12.42
N VAL A 267 12.81 -44.50 -12.01
CA VAL A 267 12.10 -45.45 -12.88
C VAL A 267 10.63 -45.52 -12.45
N ARG A 268 9.71 -45.20 -13.35
CA ARG A 268 8.27 -45.33 -13.11
C ARG A 268 7.78 -46.71 -13.52
N VAL A 269 7.11 -47.41 -12.59
CA VAL A 269 6.62 -48.78 -12.79
C VAL A 269 5.12 -48.84 -12.49
N PRO A 270 4.28 -49.44 -13.37
CA PRO A 270 2.82 -49.32 -13.32
C PRO A 270 2.16 -50.04 -12.14
N SER A 271 2.80 -51.04 -11.54
CA SER A 271 2.24 -51.87 -10.48
C SER A 271 3.27 -52.09 -9.37
N LEU A 272 2.77 -52.15 -8.12
CA LEU A 272 3.59 -52.43 -6.95
C LEU A 272 4.30 -53.78 -7.04
N GLN A 273 3.60 -54.81 -7.51
CA GLN A 273 4.15 -56.16 -7.67
C GLN A 273 5.33 -56.17 -8.66
N LEU A 274 5.20 -55.47 -9.78
CA LEU A 274 6.26 -55.36 -10.78
C LEU A 274 7.45 -54.53 -10.28
N ALA A 275 7.21 -53.52 -9.44
CA ALA A 275 8.27 -52.72 -8.86
C ALA A 275 9.03 -53.44 -7.74
N MET A 276 8.34 -54.25 -6.94
CA MET A 276 8.99 -55.15 -5.98
C MET A 276 9.90 -56.13 -6.72
N LEU A 277 9.41 -56.75 -7.80
CA LEU A 277 10.22 -57.61 -8.67
C LEU A 277 11.42 -56.87 -9.26
N ALA A 278 11.22 -55.64 -9.78
CA ALA A 278 12.29 -54.82 -10.33
C ALA A 278 13.35 -54.52 -9.26
N ARG A 279 12.92 -54.12 -8.05
CA ARG A 279 13.84 -53.88 -6.93
C ARG A 279 14.64 -55.12 -6.58
N GLU A 280 13.97 -56.25 -6.34
CA GLU A 280 14.62 -57.49 -5.93
C GLU A 280 15.66 -57.96 -6.96
N ARG A 281 15.31 -57.91 -8.25
CA ARG A 281 16.23 -58.32 -9.32
C ARG A 281 17.41 -57.38 -9.51
N LEU A 282 17.18 -56.07 -9.44
CA LEU A 282 18.26 -55.09 -9.56
C LEU A 282 19.18 -55.11 -8.33
N GLU A 283 18.64 -55.30 -7.12
CA GLU A 283 19.44 -55.47 -5.90
C GLU A 283 20.26 -56.76 -5.95
N ASP A 284 19.66 -57.91 -6.29
CA ASP A 284 20.35 -59.20 -6.38
C ASP A 284 21.50 -59.18 -7.40
N VAL A 285 21.28 -58.63 -8.59
CA VAL A 285 22.34 -58.50 -9.61
C VAL A 285 23.42 -57.50 -9.18
N ARG A 286 23.04 -56.34 -8.62
CA ARG A 286 24.00 -55.36 -8.09
C ARG A 286 24.91 -56.00 -7.04
N ASP A 287 24.35 -56.75 -6.10
CA ASP A 287 25.09 -57.34 -4.99
C ASP A 287 26.03 -58.47 -5.48
N LYS A 288 25.58 -59.30 -6.43
CA LYS A 288 26.40 -60.34 -7.07
C LYS A 288 27.57 -59.77 -7.88
N LEU A 289 27.42 -58.57 -8.42
CA LEU A 289 28.47 -57.88 -9.20
C LEU A 289 29.38 -57.01 -8.33
N GLY A 290 29.20 -56.98 -7.00
CA GLY A 290 30.03 -56.18 -6.10
C GLY A 290 29.73 -54.68 -6.10
N LEU A 291 28.56 -54.27 -6.60
CA LEU A 291 28.17 -52.86 -6.78
C LEU A 291 27.36 -52.29 -5.60
N GLN A 292 27.22 -53.02 -4.49
CA GLN A 292 26.41 -52.65 -3.32
C GLN A 292 26.87 -51.39 -2.57
N LEU A 293 28.12 -50.96 -2.80
CA LEU A 293 28.66 -49.70 -2.29
C LEU A 293 28.66 -48.57 -3.35
N CYS A 294 28.41 -48.91 -4.63
CA CYS A 294 28.43 -47.96 -5.74
C CYS A 294 27.13 -47.17 -5.85
N PHE A 295 25.97 -47.83 -5.75
CA PHE A 295 24.66 -47.15 -5.79
C PHE A 295 23.57 -47.90 -5.00
N ALA A 296 22.57 -47.16 -4.52
CA ALA A 296 21.41 -47.72 -3.83
C ALA A 296 20.27 -48.04 -4.80
N VAL A 297 19.46 -49.05 -4.50
CA VAL A 297 18.17 -49.30 -5.19
C VAL A 297 17.09 -49.11 -4.15
N LEU A 298 16.10 -48.27 -4.44
CA LEU A 298 15.06 -47.86 -3.50
C LEU A 298 13.70 -48.07 -4.13
N LEU A 299 12.81 -48.78 -3.43
CA LEU A 299 11.40 -48.76 -3.76
C LEU A 299 10.78 -47.55 -3.05
N GLY A 300 10.44 -46.52 -3.82
CA GLY A 300 9.81 -45.33 -3.28
C GLY A 300 8.29 -45.46 -3.24
N SER A 301 7.71 -45.03 -2.12
CA SER A 301 6.28 -44.92 -1.92
C SER A 301 5.99 -43.61 -1.20
N PRO A 302 5.03 -42.78 -1.66
CA PRO A 302 4.64 -41.55 -0.95
C PRO A 302 4.14 -41.80 0.49
N ALA A 303 3.76 -43.05 0.80
CA ALA A 303 3.19 -43.44 2.08
C ALA A 303 4.20 -44.10 3.04
N SER A 304 5.42 -44.41 2.60
CA SER A 304 6.43 -45.14 3.39
C SER A 304 7.71 -44.31 3.61
N GLU A 305 8.42 -44.57 4.71
CA GLU A 305 9.70 -43.92 4.99
C GLU A 305 10.79 -44.40 4.03
N LEU A 306 11.77 -43.52 3.75
CA LEU A 306 12.93 -43.86 2.93
C LEU A 306 13.80 -44.89 3.65
N ASN A 307 13.81 -46.12 3.14
CA ASN A 307 14.62 -47.19 3.70
C ASN A 307 15.98 -47.24 3.00
N LEU A 308 17.02 -46.77 3.69
CA LEU A 308 18.40 -46.73 3.21
C LEU A 308 19.31 -47.56 4.11
N SER A 309 20.29 -48.24 3.51
CA SER A 309 21.30 -48.97 4.29
C SER A 309 22.17 -48.01 5.12
N ARG A 310 22.65 -48.49 6.28
CA ARG A 310 23.45 -47.69 7.22
C ARG A 310 24.69 -47.06 6.56
N ASN A 311 25.29 -47.75 5.59
CA ASN A 311 26.47 -47.28 4.86
C ASN A 311 26.17 -46.00 4.06
N PHE A 312 25.05 -45.97 3.33
CA PHE A 312 24.64 -44.77 2.58
C PHE A 312 24.19 -43.62 3.50
N ILE A 313 23.52 -43.94 4.63
CA ILE A 313 23.15 -42.93 5.64
C ILE A 313 24.41 -42.28 6.23
N ASN A 314 25.43 -43.07 6.59
CA ASN A 314 26.69 -42.55 7.12
C ASN A 314 27.42 -41.66 6.09
N ASN A 315 27.43 -42.08 4.82
CA ASN A 315 27.98 -41.27 3.74
C ASN A 315 27.26 -39.91 3.61
N LEU A 316 25.92 -39.91 3.68
CA LEU A 316 25.14 -38.66 3.66
C LEU A 316 25.38 -37.79 4.91
N ARG A 317 25.55 -38.37 6.10
CA ARG A 317 25.87 -37.66 7.35
C ARG A 317 27.21 -36.95 7.29
N VAL A 318 28.27 -37.67 6.91
CA VAL A 318 29.63 -37.11 6.74
C VAL A 318 29.60 -35.94 5.76
N ARG A 319 28.80 -36.06 4.69
CA ARG A 319 28.63 -35.01 3.68
C ARG A 319 27.86 -33.78 4.22
N LYS A 320 26.79 -33.98 5.01
CA LYS A 320 26.00 -32.89 5.60
C LYS A 320 26.74 -32.14 6.70
N HIS A 321 27.50 -32.82 7.56
CA HIS A 321 28.33 -32.20 8.59
C HIS A 321 29.32 -31.16 8.02
N LYS A 322 29.81 -31.39 6.79
CA LYS A 322 30.72 -30.48 6.09
C LYS A 322 30.04 -29.21 5.56
N ILE A 323 28.70 -29.16 5.54
CA ILE A 323 27.89 -28.10 4.94
C ILE A 323 26.98 -27.40 5.99
N ARG A 324 26.54 -28.11 7.03
CA ARG A 324 25.76 -27.58 8.17
C ARG A 324 26.05 -28.37 9.46
N THR A 325 26.21 -27.70 10.58
CA THR A 325 26.26 -28.29 11.93
C THR A 325 24.91 -28.92 12.28
N THR A 326 24.78 -30.25 12.19
CA THR A 326 23.53 -30.98 12.45
C THR A 326 23.77 -32.25 13.27
N ASN A 327 22.91 -32.56 14.25
CA ASN A 327 22.95 -33.74 15.14
C ASN A 327 23.39 -35.08 14.51
N GLU A 328 24.12 -35.89 15.29
CA GLU A 328 24.61 -37.23 14.92
C GLU A 328 23.48 -38.26 14.61
N GLU A 329 22.25 -37.97 15.00
CA GLU A 329 21.07 -38.82 14.75
C GLU A 329 20.37 -38.57 13.40
N TRP A 330 20.85 -37.66 12.55
CA TRP A 330 20.15 -37.28 11.32
C TRP A 330 19.91 -38.46 10.34
N VAL A 331 18.71 -38.56 9.76
CA VAL A 331 18.32 -39.56 8.73
C VAL A 331 17.60 -38.82 7.58
N PRO A 332 17.72 -39.24 6.31
CA PRO A 332 16.96 -38.66 5.20
C PRO A 332 15.45 -38.94 5.33
N HIS A 333 14.63 -37.90 5.20
CA HIS A 333 13.16 -38.01 5.28
C HIS A 333 12.46 -37.66 3.96
N THR A 334 13.11 -36.89 3.08
CA THR A 334 12.56 -36.48 1.77
C THR A 334 13.49 -36.91 0.64
N TYR A 335 13.00 -36.93 -0.60
CA TYR A 335 13.86 -37.25 -1.75
C TYR A 335 14.96 -36.20 -1.96
N GLU A 336 14.71 -34.94 -1.64
CA GLU A 336 15.72 -33.86 -1.66
C GLU A 336 16.91 -34.13 -0.72
N ASP A 337 16.69 -34.82 0.41
CA ASP A 337 17.76 -35.20 1.33
C ASP A 337 18.77 -36.20 0.72
N LEU A 338 18.45 -36.79 -0.43
CA LEU A 338 19.29 -37.74 -1.17
C LEU A 338 20.23 -37.04 -2.17
N GLU A 339 20.41 -35.71 -2.07
CA GLU A 339 21.30 -34.93 -2.94
C GLU A 339 22.71 -35.54 -3.03
N GLY A 340 23.11 -35.86 -4.26
CA GLY A 340 24.40 -36.46 -4.60
C GLY A 340 24.54 -37.94 -4.27
N LEU A 341 23.49 -38.63 -3.82
CA LEU A 341 23.49 -40.08 -3.66
C LEU A 341 23.26 -40.77 -5.03
N PRO A 342 24.19 -41.61 -5.51
CA PRO A 342 23.90 -42.49 -6.64
C PRO A 342 22.84 -43.52 -6.26
N CYS A 343 21.68 -43.49 -6.91
CA CYS A 343 20.62 -44.45 -6.66
C CYS A 343 19.64 -44.61 -7.81
N ILE A 344 18.98 -45.77 -7.84
CA ILE A 344 17.79 -46.07 -8.63
C ILE A 344 16.58 -45.97 -7.71
N ILE A 345 15.68 -45.03 -7.97
CA ILE A 345 14.40 -44.90 -7.27
C ILE A 345 13.32 -45.50 -8.17
N ILE A 346 12.63 -46.52 -7.68
CA ILE A 346 11.53 -47.18 -8.37
C ILE A 346 10.23 -46.67 -7.75
N LEU A 347 9.42 -45.93 -8.52
CA LEU A 347 8.15 -45.37 -8.04
C LEU A 347 6.95 -46.06 -8.67
N THR A 348 6.01 -46.46 -7.83
CA THR A 348 4.74 -47.11 -8.20
C THR A 348 3.54 -46.23 -7.94
N GLY A 349 2.48 -46.38 -8.73
CA GLY A 349 1.21 -45.68 -8.48
C GLY A 349 1.23 -44.21 -8.95
N LYS A 350 0.34 -43.38 -8.42
CA LYS A 350 0.18 -41.96 -8.82
C LYS A 350 1.42 -41.11 -8.47
N ASP A 351 1.48 -39.92 -9.07
CA ASP A 351 2.51 -38.90 -8.86
C ASP A 351 2.81 -38.66 -7.36
N PRO A 352 4.08 -38.62 -6.91
CA PRO A 352 4.47 -38.19 -5.57
C PRO A 352 4.26 -36.68 -5.40
N LEU A 353 2.99 -36.26 -5.39
CA LEU A 353 2.57 -34.87 -5.23
C LEU A 353 3.31 -34.21 -4.07
N GLY A 354 3.88 -33.02 -4.29
CA GLY A 354 4.57 -32.22 -3.27
C GLY A 354 5.96 -32.69 -2.82
N GLU A 355 6.51 -33.75 -3.41
CA GLU A 355 7.92 -34.10 -3.25
C GLU A 355 8.80 -33.29 -4.22
N THR A 356 10.00 -32.92 -3.76
CA THR A 356 11.01 -32.24 -4.59
C THR A 356 12.20 -33.17 -4.76
N PHE A 357 12.62 -33.41 -6.01
CA PHE A 357 13.77 -34.26 -6.32
C PHE A 357 15.08 -33.46 -6.37
N PRO A 358 16.19 -34.01 -5.88
CA PRO A 358 17.47 -33.32 -5.78
C PRO A 358 18.08 -33.02 -7.16
N ARG A 359 19.00 -32.06 -7.24
CA ARG A 359 19.71 -31.70 -8.48
C ARG A 359 20.50 -32.88 -9.04
N SER A 360 20.88 -33.84 -8.21
CA SER A 360 21.51 -35.10 -8.63
C SER A 360 20.62 -36.04 -9.44
N LEU A 361 19.29 -35.87 -9.47
CA LEU A 361 18.42 -36.58 -10.42
C LEU A 361 18.82 -36.21 -11.83
N LYS A 362 19.30 -37.19 -12.62
CA LYS A 362 19.75 -36.99 -14.00
C LYS A 362 18.84 -37.66 -15.01
N TYR A 363 18.30 -38.83 -14.67
CA TYR A 363 17.50 -39.65 -15.58
C TYR A 363 16.12 -39.93 -14.98
N THR A 364 15.09 -39.78 -15.80
CA THR A 364 13.73 -40.21 -15.50
C THR A 364 13.26 -41.17 -16.60
N ASP A 365 13.12 -42.44 -16.26
CA ASP A 365 12.69 -43.49 -17.18
C ASP A 365 11.19 -43.73 -17.05
N LEU A 366 10.48 -43.31 -18.11
CA LEU A 366 9.04 -43.31 -18.25
C LEU A 366 8.57 -44.28 -19.34
N ARG A 367 9.44 -45.21 -19.79
CA ARG A 367 9.10 -46.21 -20.83
C ARG A 367 7.94 -47.13 -20.44
N LEU A 368 7.65 -47.26 -19.15
CA LEU A 368 6.54 -48.07 -18.61
C LEU A 368 5.30 -47.25 -18.22
N ILE A 369 5.15 -46.01 -18.70
CA ILE A 369 3.90 -45.26 -18.54
C ILE A 369 2.79 -45.95 -19.38
N ASP A 370 1.62 -46.13 -18.76
CA ASP A 370 0.43 -46.77 -19.34
C ASP A 370 -0.44 -45.79 -20.16
N SER A 371 -1.42 -46.31 -20.91
CA SER A 371 -2.41 -45.56 -21.68
C SER A 371 -3.33 -44.65 -20.84
N SER A 372 -3.37 -44.84 -19.52
CA SER A 372 -4.05 -43.95 -18.56
C SER A 372 -3.50 -42.51 -18.49
N TYR A 373 -2.34 -42.23 -19.09
CA TYR A 373 -1.70 -40.90 -19.14
C TYR A 373 -2.03 -40.08 -20.41
N LEU A 374 -3.11 -40.41 -21.12
CA LEU A 374 -3.62 -39.64 -22.28
C LEU A 374 -4.18 -38.25 -21.92
N THR A 375 -4.30 -37.92 -20.63
CA THR A 375 -4.71 -36.59 -20.19
C THR A 375 -3.51 -35.64 -20.09
N ARG A 376 -3.72 -34.38 -20.45
CA ARG A 376 -2.68 -33.34 -20.40
C ARG A 376 -2.03 -33.23 -19.03
N THR A 377 -2.85 -33.16 -17.98
CA THR A 377 -2.39 -33.00 -16.59
C THR A 377 -1.51 -34.16 -16.13
N ALA A 378 -1.91 -35.41 -16.41
CA ALA A 378 -1.15 -36.58 -15.96
C ALA A 378 0.23 -36.66 -16.62
N LEU A 379 0.33 -36.34 -17.92
CA LEU A 379 1.60 -36.34 -18.63
C LEU A 379 2.50 -35.17 -18.21
N GLU A 380 1.95 -33.97 -18.02
CA GLU A 380 2.72 -32.82 -17.51
C GLU A 380 3.22 -33.04 -16.08
N GLN A 381 2.48 -33.79 -15.25
CA GLN A 381 2.91 -34.21 -13.91
C GLN A 381 4.16 -35.10 -13.97
N GLU A 382 4.13 -36.17 -14.76
CA GLU A 382 5.25 -37.13 -14.86
C GLU A 382 6.52 -36.48 -15.45
N VAL A 383 6.39 -35.70 -16.50
CA VAL A 383 7.52 -34.96 -17.08
C VAL A 383 7.99 -33.86 -16.13
N GLY A 384 7.07 -33.24 -15.38
CA GLY A 384 7.34 -32.22 -14.38
C GLY A 384 8.26 -32.68 -13.24
N LEU A 385 8.31 -33.99 -12.95
CA LEU A 385 9.26 -34.56 -11.98
C LEU A 385 10.72 -34.34 -12.39
N ALA A 386 10.98 -34.33 -13.70
CA ALA A 386 12.30 -34.12 -14.28
C ALA A 386 12.65 -32.64 -14.48
N CYS A 387 11.73 -31.70 -14.23
CA CYS A 387 12.04 -30.27 -14.27
C CYS A 387 12.82 -29.84 -13.03
N THR A 388 13.63 -28.78 -13.10
CA THR A 388 14.31 -28.21 -11.91
C THR A 388 14.46 -26.71 -12.07
N TYR A 389 14.29 -25.97 -10.98
CA TYR A 389 14.57 -24.55 -10.95
C TYR A 389 16.08 -24.30 -10.78
N VAL A 390 16.69 -23.56 -11.70
CA VAL A 390 18.07 -23.05 -11.58
C VAL A 390 18.00 -21.53 -11.45
N SER A 391 18.60 -20.98 -10.39
CA SER A 391 18.63 -19.54 -10.15
C SER A 391 19.61 -18.86 -11.12
N LEU A 392 19.22 -17.71 -11.67
CA LEU A 392 19.95 -16.99 -12.74
C LEU A 392 21.38 -16.61 -12.34
N ASP A 393 21.62 -16.38 -11.04
CA ASP A 393 22.92 -16.00 -10.47
C ASP A 393 24.03 -17.04 -10.75
N LEU A 394 23.67 -18.31 -10.99
CA LEU A 394 24.61 -19.37 -11.33
C LEU A 394 24.91 -19.48 -12.84
N VAL A 395 24.14 -18.78 -13.69
CA VAL A 395 24.26 -18.81 -15.16
C VAL A 395 25.01 -17.57 -15.67
N GLN A 396 24.99 -16.46 -14.91
CA GLN A 396 25.54 -15.17 -15.31
C GLN A 396 27.04 -14.94 -15.06
N GLU A 397 27.77 -15.87 -14.42
CA GLU A 397 29.24 -15.74 -14.24
C GLU A 397 30.07 -15.85 -15.55
N SER A 398 29.45 -15.74 -16.74
CA SER A 398 30.14 -15.80 -18.03
C SER A 398 29.85 -14.65 -19.00
N LYS A 399 29.48 -13.44 -18.51
CA LYS A 399 29.63 -12.21 -19.30
C LYS A 399 30.08 -11.04 -18.40
N THR A 400 31.10 -10.36 -18.88
CA THR A 400 31.93 -9.32 -18.25
C THR A 400 31.18 -8.08 -17.72
N SER A 401 31.67 -7.63 -16.57
CA SER A 401 31.70 -6.28 -15.96
C SER A 401 31.20 -5.07 -16.78
N THR A 402 30.23 -4.32 -16.22
CA THR A 402 30.23 -2.84 -16.18
C THR A 402 29.36 -2.32 -15.02
N GLN A 403 29.71 -1.11 -14.54
CA GLN A 403 29.43 -0.46 -13.27
C GLN A 403 27.97 -0.08 -12.91
N GLU A 404 27.81 0.16 -11.60
CA GLU A 404 26.74 0.74 -10.77
C GLU A 404 25.83 1.83 -11.37
N CYS A 405 24.57 1.93 -10.88
CA CYS A 405 24.06 3.11 -10.18
C CYS A 405 22.65 2.89 -9.58
N ASP A 406 22.47 3.27 -8.31
CA ASP A 406 21.17 3.57 -7.67
C ASP A 406 20.49 4.78 -8.34
N SER A 407 19.17 4.73 -8.56
CA SER A 407 18.21 5.86 -8.44
C SER A 407 16.79 5.54 -8.97
N LEU A 408 15.80 5.72 -8.09
CA LEU A 408 14.46 6.33 -8.25
C LEU A 408 13.66 6.19 -9.57
N GLY A 409 12.35 5.90 -9.42
CA GLY A 409 11.32 6.63 -10.19
C GLY A 409 10.23 5.80 -10.85
N SER A 410 9.04 5.81 -10.26
CA SER A 410 7.76 5.44 -10.86
C SER A 410 7.43 6.30 -12.08
N GLN A 411 7.00 5.71 -13.20
CA GLN A 411 5.89 6.22 -14.04
C GLN A 411 5.21 5.07 -14.81
N LEU A 412 3.97 4.77 -14.41
CA LEU A 412 2.98 4.02 -15.19
C LEU A 412 2.11 5.06 -15.89
N SER A 413 2.07 5.06 -17.21
CA SER A 413 1.07 5.78 -18.00
C SER A 413 0.44 4.82 -19.02
N SER A 414 -0.85 4.57 -18.85
CA SER A 414 -1.73 3.88 -19.78
C SER A 414 -2.44 4.87 -20.71
N ASN A 415 -2.73 4.43 -21.95
CA ASN A 415 -3.95 4.66 -22.77
C ASN A 415 -3.75 5.04 -24.26
N PRO A 416 -4.74 4.73 -25.15
CA PRO A 416 -4.50 3.85 -26.33
C PRO A 416 -4.92 4.43 -27.70
N LEU A 417 -4.83 3.56 -28.74
CA LEU A 417 -5.49 3.57 -30.06
C LEU A 417 -5.00 4.55 -31.16
N LYS A 418 -4.48 4.00 -32.27
CA LYS A 418 -5.02 4.13 -33.65
C LYS A 418 -4.12 3.44 -34.71
N ALA A 419 -4.73 2.60 -35.54
CA ALA A 419 -4.30 2.26 -36.91
C ALA A 419 -5.11 3.15 -37.91
N PRO A 420 -4.99 3.09 -39.28
CA PRO A 420 -4.23 2.16 -40.15
C PRO A 420 -3.57 2.78 -41.43
N ASN A 421 -2.99 1.91 -42.29
CA ASN A 421 -2.94 1.92 -43.78
C ASN A 421 -1.63 2.17 -44.62
N VAL A 422 -1.06 1.04 -45.12
CA VAL A 422 -0.55 0.64 -46.48
C VAL A 422 0.75 1.24 -47.14
N PRO A 423 1.37 0.63 -48.20
CA PRO A 423 2.78 0.15 -48.25
C PRO A 423 3.63 0.88 -49.36
N PRO A 424 4.85 0.44 -49.81
CA PRO A 424 5.02 -0.69 -50.76
C PRO A 424 6.40 -1.40 -50.85
N SER A 425 6.39 -2.49 -51.63
CA SER A 425 7.40 -2.96 -52.60
C SER A 425 8.52 -3.97 -52.23
N ASN A 426 8.45 -5.07 -53.00
CA ASN A 426 9.35 -6.20 -53.18
C ASN A 426 10.67 -5.81 -53.86
N TYR A 427 11.76 -6.51 -53.52
CA TYR A 427 12.67 -7.14 -54.49
C TYR A 427 13.26 -8.43 -53.90
N SER A 428 13.02 -9.54 -54.61
CA SER A 428 13.71 -10.84 -54.53
C SER A 428 15.18 -10.67 -54.99
N SER A 429 16.17 -11.54 -54.84
CA SER A 429 16.29 -12.99 -54.67
C SER A 429 17.81 -13.31 -54.65
N SER A 430 18.27 -14.28 -53.84
CA SER A 430 19.15 -15.37 -54.31
C SER A 430 19.53 -16.32 -53.18
N SER A 431 18.90 -17.50 -53.20
CA SER A 431 19.40 -18.77 -52.68
C SER A 431 20.71 -19.13 -53.40
N SER A 432 21.70 -19.83 -52.82
CA SER A 432 21.65 -21.27 -52.53
C SER A 432 23.05 -21.75 -52.04
N PRO A 433 23.15 -22.98 -51.49
CA PRO A 433 24.18 -23.41 -50.54
C PRO A 433 25.25 -24.32 -51.17
N SER A 434 26.29 -24.68 -50.42
CA SER A 434 27.10 -25.88 -50.69
C SER A 434 27.85 -26.41 -49.45
N PRO A 435 28.18 -27.72 -49.40
CA PRO A 435 28.23 -28.51 -48.17
C PRO A 435 29.60 -29.13 -47.85
N SER A 436 29.67 -29.71 -46.64
CA SER A 436 30.50 -30.84 -46.19
C SER A 436 32.03 -30.68 -46.14
N THR A 437 32.62 -31.05 -44.99
CA THR A 437 33.41 -32.32 -44.86
C THR A 437 33.90 -32.54 -43.43
N SER A 438 33.78 -33.79 -43.00
CA SER A 438 34.41 -34.39 -41.82
C SER A 438 35.86 -34.76 -42.13
N SER A 439 36.77 -34.62 -41.16
CA SER A 439 37.75 -35.67 -40.83
C SER A 439 38.68 -35.28 -39.66
N SER A 440 39.04 -36.35 -38.96
CA SER A 440 39.94 -36.52 -37.82
C SER A 440 41.27 -35.77 -37.86
N SER A 441 41.73 -35.30 -36.70
CA SER A 441 43.15 -35.40 -36.35
C SER A 441 43.39 -35.51 -34.84
N THR A 442 44.22 -36.49 -34.50
CA THR A 442 44.85 -36.80 -33.23
C THR A 442 45.99 -35.82 -32.94
N GLN A 443 45.93 -35.03 -31.87
CA GLN A 443 47.12 -34.42 -31.27
C GLN A 443 47.00 -34.24 -29.74
N ARG A 444 47.94 -34.83 -29.00
CA ARG A 444 48.36 -34.43 -27.64
C ARG A 444 49.03 -33.05 -27.69
N PRO A 445 48.96 -32.25 -26.62
CA PRO A 445 50.18 -31.91 -25.85
C PRO A 445 49.92 -31.91 -24.32
N SER A 446 50.78 -32.50 -23.49
CA SER A 446 52.01 -31.97 -22.85
C SER A 446 51.77 -31.21 -21.53
N GLN A 447 52.57 -31.58 -20.51
CA GLN A 447 52.48 -31.24 -19.08
C GLN A 447 53.07 -29.85 -18.70
N SER A 448 52.83 -29.48 -17.42
CA SER A 448 53.38 -28.37 -16.59
C SER A 448 52.57 -27.06 -16.63
N THR A 449 52.29 -26.31 -15.55
CA THR A 449 52.82 -26.25 -14.16
C THR A 449 51.76 -25.62 -13.22
N GLN A 450 51.95 -25.79 -11.90
CA GLN A 450 51.10 -25.39 -10.75
C GLN A 450 50.47 -23.97 -10.76
N CYS A 451 49.24 -23.83 -10.25
CA CYS A 451 48.93 -23.19 -8.94
C CYS A 451 47.40 -23.15 -8.69
N GLY A 452 47.01 -23.14 -7.40
CA GLY A 452 45.70 -23.52 -6.86
C GLY A 452 44.47 -22.85 -7.47
N ARG A 453 43.39 -23.62 -7.62
CA ARG A 453 42.06 -23.13 -7.99
C ARG A 453 41.00 -23.61 -7.01
N ALA A 454 40.29 -22.64 -6.47
CA ALA A 454 39.01 -22.82 -5.77
C ALA A 454 38.09 -23.76 -6.54
N SER A 455 37.36 -24.57 -5.79
CA SER A 455 36.38 -25.55 -6.24
C SER A 455 35.37 -24.93 -7.23
N LYS A 456 35.53 -25.25 -8.53
CA LYS A 456 34.55 -24.93 -9.57
C LYS A 456 33.21 -25.56 -9.23
N CYS A 457 32.17 -24.74 -9.09
CA CYS A 457 30.78 -25.17 -9.01
C CYS A 457 30.43 -26.01 -10.26
N SER A 458 29.81 -27.18 -10.09
CA SER A 458 29.54 -28.11 -11.18
C SER A 458 28.55 -27.50 -12.18
N ARG A 459 28.92 -27.42 -13.46
CA ARG A 459 27.98 -27.11 -14.56
C ARG A 459 26.79 -28.07 -14.47
N VAL A 460 25.58 -27.54 -14.35
CA VAL A 460 24.34 -28.34 -14.30
C VAL A 460 24.10 -28.92 -15.69
N SER A 461 24.20 -30.24 -15.84
CA SER A 461 23.81 -30.94 -17.07
C SER A 461 22.28 -31.03 -17.14
N PRO A 462 21.65 -30.83 -18.31
CA PRO A 462 20.21 -30.99 -18.46
C PRO A 462 19.78 -32.43 -18.13
N ARG A 463 18.66 -32.58 -17.42
CA ARG A 463 18.06 -33.88 -17.08
C ARG A 463 17.57 -34.57 -18.35
N THR A 464 17.54 -35.90 -18.38
CA THR A 464 17.07 -36.70 -19.52
C THR A 464 15.83 -37.50 -19.13
N VAL A 465 14.79 -37.44 -19.94
CA VAL A 465 13.55 -38.20 -19.79
C VAL A 465 13.45 -39.20 -20.93
N ILE A 466 13.40 -40.49 -20.59
CA ILE A 466 13.28 -41.58 -21.57
C ILE A 466 11.80 -41.99 -21.64
N LEU A 467 11.22 -41.90 -22.83
CA LEU A 467 9.79 -42.08 -23.06
C LEU A 467 9.52 -43.30 -23.94
N SER A 468 8.29 -43.82 -23.88
CA SER A 468 7.77 -44.73 -24.89
C SER A 468 7.52 -44.00 -26.22
N ARG A 469 7.43 -44.74 -27.33
CA ARG A 469 7.14 -44.14 -28.66
C ARG A 469 5.86 -43.31 -28.67
N ALA A 470 4.83 -43.81 -28.00
CA ALA A 470 3.53 -43.13 -27.91
C ALA A 470 3.64 -41.79 -27.17
N ALA A 471 4.30 -41.77 -26.01
CA ALA A 471 4.47 -40.55 -25.22
C ALA A 471 5.43 -39.56 -25.92
N TYR A 472 6.50 -40.06 -26.55
CA TYR A 472 7.43 -39.22 -27.31
C TYR A 472 6.72 -38.54 -28.48
N ASN A 473 5.94 -39.25 -29.30
CA ASN A 473 5.24 -38.67 -30.45
C ASN A 473 4.22 -37.58 -30.05
N LEU A 474 3.55 -37.76 -28.89
CA LEU A 474 2.64 -36.74 -28.35
C LEU A 474 3.37 -35.46 -27.90
N LEU A 475 4.63 -35.58 -27.48
CA LEU A 475 5.44 -34.49 -26.91
C LEU A 475 6.40 -33.82 -27.91
N SER A 476 6.93 -34.57 -28.88
CA SER A 476 8.03 -34.15 -29.76
C SER A 476 7.57 -33.40 -31.02
N GLY A 477 6.28 -33.48 -31.37
CA GLY A 477 5.65 -32.67 -32.42
C GLY A 477 6.26 -32.88 -33.81
N GLU A 478 6.74 -34.08 -34.15
CA GLU A 478 7.26 -34.34 -35.50
C GLU A 478 6.14 -34.24 -36.55
N SER A 479 6.35 -33.34 -37.51
CA SER A 479 5.41 -32.87 -38.55
C SER A 479 4.90 -33.91 -39.55
N GLY A 480 5.11 -35.21 -39.28
CA GLY A 480 4.57 -36.33 -40.06
C GLY A 480 3.60 -37.24 -39.31
N SER A 481 3.42 -37.07 -37.99
CA SER A 481 2.52 -37.86 -37.14
C SER A 481 1.16 -37.17 -37.01
N GLN A 482 0.05 -37.87 -37.24
CA GLN A 482 -1.32 -37.34 -37.13
C GLN A 482 -1.74 -36.94 -35.69
N LEU A 483 -0.93 -37.25 -34.68
CA LEU A 483 -1.21 -36.98 -33.26
C LEU A 483 -0.16 -36.03 -32.68
N SER A 484 -0.61 -34.93 -32.08
CA SER A 484 0.25 -34.00 -31.32
C SER A 484 -0.36 -33.69 -29.95
N SER A 485 0.32 -32.89 -29.12
CA SER A 485 -0.16 -32.52 -27.77
C SER A 485 -1.56 -31.87 -27.74
N PHE A 486 -2.10 -31.37 -28.86
CA PHE A 486 -3.50 -30.92 -28.95
C PHE A 486 -4.53 -32.05 -28.80
N SER A 487 -4.15 -33.30 -29.10
CA SER A 487 -5.02 -34.49 -28.99
C SER A 487 -5.15 -35.00 -27.55
N LEU A 488 -4.42 -34.40 -26.60
CA LEU A 488 -4.52 -34.77 -25.19
C LEU A 488 -5.93 -34.49 -24.68
N LEU A 489 -6.47 -35.47 -23.97
CA LEU A 489 -7.72 -35.33 -23.27
C LEU A 489 -7.54 -34.32 -22.12
N PRO A 490 -8.60 -33.58 -21.75
CA PRO A 490 -8.53 -32.74 -20.57
C PRO A 490 -8.53 -33.64 -19.32
N HIS A 491 -8.39 -33.04 -18.14
CA HIS A 491 -8.46 -33.81 -16.88
C HIS A 491 -9.77 -34.60 -16.79
N ALA A 492 -9.76 -35.73 -16.08
CA ALA A 492 -10.90 -36.64 -15.98
C ALA A 492 -12.20 -35.99 -15.44
N ASP A 493 -12.06 -34.85 -14.74
CA ASP A 493 -13.17 -34.10 -14.13
C ASP A 493 -13.75 -33.00 -15.00
N VAL A 494 -13.16 -32.76 -16.17
CA VAL A 494 -13.66 -31.80 -17.14
C VAL A 494 -13.72 -32.44 -18.53
N SER A 495 -14.36 -31.77 -19.48
CA SER A 495 -14.44 -32.21 -20.87
C SER A 495 -14.22 -31.01 -21.81
N TRP A 496 -13.80 -31.29 -23.03
CA TRP A 496 -13.76 -30.27 -24.07
C TRP A 496 -15.19 -29.98 -24.53
N SER A 497 -15.55 -28.69 -24.64
CA SER A 497 -16.87 -28.27 -25.12
C SER A 497 -17.09 -28.61 -26.59
N SER A 498 -16.01 -28.66 -27.39
CA SER A 498 -16.07 -28.97 -28.82
C SER A 498 -14.78 -29.64 -29.31
N PRO A 499 -14.89 -30.61 -30.23
CA PRO A 499 -13.74 -31.15 -30.96
C PRO A 499 -13.16 -30.14 -31.96
N LEU A 500 -13.91 -29.10 -32.36
CA LEU A 500 -13.50 -28.05 -33.31
C LEU A 500 -12.80 -26.85 -32.64
N ARG A 501 -12.34 -27.00 -31.39
CA ARG A 501 -11.66 -25.92 -30.64
C ARG A 501 -10.43 -25.41 -31.39
N PRO A 502 -10.13 -24.09 -31.37
CA PRO A 502 -8.92 -23.54 -31.97
C PRO A 502 -7.65 -24.15 -31.35
N LEU A 503 -6.58 -24.23 -32.14
CA LEU A 503 -5.27 -24.67 -31.65
C LEU A 503 -4.73 -23.65 -30.63
N ILE A 504 -4.17 -24.14 -29.52
CA ILE A 504 -3.46 -23.30 -28.55
C ILE A 504 -2.18 -22.81 -29.26
N THR A 505 -2.13 -21.51 -29.59
CA THR A 505 -0.96 -20.88 -30.21
C THR A 505 0.16 -20.68 -29.18
N GLN A 506 1.42 -20.67 -29.65
CA GLN A 506 2.63 -20.58 -28.83
C GLN A 506 2.70 -19.32 -27.94
N ASN A 507 1.89 -18.30 -28.24
CA ASN A 507 1.89 -17.01 -27.55
C ASN A 507 0.88 -16.90 -26.40
N LEU A 508 -0.02 -17.88 -26.21
CA LEU A 508 -1.02 -17.85 -25.15
C LEU A 508 -0.36 -18.18 -23.80
N GLN A 509 -0.16 -17.16 -22.96
CA GLN A 509 0.34 -17.32 -21.59
C GLN A 509 -0.54 -16.60 -20.57
N GLY A 510 -0.55 -17.11 -19.35
CA GLY A 510 -1.26 -16.50 -18.23
C GLY A 510 -2.77 -16.32 -18.48
N ALA A 511 -3.23 -15.07 -18.50
CA ALA A 511 -4.64 -14.73 -18.63
C ALA A 511 -5.26 -15.20 -19.96
N ASP A 512 -4.53 -15.11 -21.08
CA ASP A 512 -5.05 -15.53 -22.38
C ASP A 512 -5.22 -17.05 -22.46
N GLN A 513 -4.33 -17.78 -21.80
CA GLN A 513 -4.46 -19.22 -21.63
C GLN A 513 -5.67 -19.55 -20.74
N SER A 514 -5.88 -18.82 -19.64
CA SER A 514 -7.07 -18.98 -18.79
C SER A 514 -8.37 -18.73 -19.56
N LEU A 515 -8.43 -17.68 -20.38
CA LEU A 515 -9.59 -17.40 -21.25
C LEU A 515 -9.89 -18.56 -22.21
N TYR A 516 -8.85 -19.13 -22.82
CA TYR A 516 -9.02 -20.29 -23.70
C TYR A 516 -9.66 -21.47 -22.95
N TYR A 517 -9.13 -21.84 -21.78
CA TYR A 517 -9.68 -22.97 -21.02
C TYR A 517 -11.11 -22.69 -20.55
N ARG A 518 -11.41 -21.47 -20.09
CA ARG A 518 -12.77 -21.08 -19.70
C ARG A 518 -13.75 -21.15 -20.88
N GLN A 519 -13.31 -20.83 -22.09
CA GLN A 519 -14.15 -20.92 -23.28
C GLN A 519 -14.39 -22.36 -23.72
N TRP A 520 -13.38 -23.23 -23.60
CA TRP A 520 -13.40 -24.56 -24.24
C TRP A 520 -13.51 -25.75 -23.27
N THR A 521 -13.56 -25.54 -21.96
CA THR A 521 -13.72 -26.63 -20.97
C THR A 521 -15.01 -26.55 -20.17
N ILE A 522 -15.68 -27.69 -20.07
CA ILE A 522 -16.93 -27.88 -19.34
C ILE A 522 -16.66 -28.79 -18.14
N ALA A 523 -17.13 -28.41 -16.96
CA ALA A 523 -17.08 -29.21 -15.75
C ALA A 523 -17.97 -30.46 -15.89
N ARG A 524 -17.58 -31.62 -15.36
CA ARG A 524 -18.45 -32.80 -15.30
C ARG A 524 -19.33 -32.76 -14.04
N GLN A 525 -20.38 -33.60 -13.99
CA GLN A 525 -21.40 -33.60 -12.92
C GLN A 525 -20.84 -33.64 -11.49
N HIS A 526 -19.70 -34.30 -11.29
CA HIS A 526 -19.05 -34.47 -10.00
C HIS A 526 -18.08 -33.34 -9.61
N HIS A 527 -17.96 -32.29 -10.43
CA HIS A 527 -17.03 -31.19 -10.26
C HIS A 527 -17.71 -29.96 -9.63
N ALA A 528 -16.98 -29.23 -8.76
CA ALA A 528 -17.45 -28.05 -8.04
C ALA A 528 -18.12 -26.95 -8.90
N ASP A 529 -17.68 -26.83 -10.14
CA ASP A 529 -18.13 -25.80 -11.08
C ASP A 529 -19.35 -26.21 -11.92
N TYR A 530 -19.82 -27.47 -11.87
CA TYR A 530 -20.88 -27.99 -12.76
C TYR A 530 -22.20 -27.20 -12.66
N GLU A 531 -22.55 -26.74 -11.45
CA GLU A 531 -23.73 -25.92 -11.17
C GLU A 531 -23.34 -24.61 -10.47
N ALA A 532 -22.12 -24.12 -10.69
CA ALA A 532 -21.71 -22.86 -10.09
C ALA A 532 -22.46 -21.66 -10.71
N PRO A 533 -22.78 -20.63 -9.89
CA PRO A 533 -23.32 -19.38 -10.40
C PRO A 533 -22.42 -18.76 -11.48
N PRO A 534 -22.99 -18.05 -12.47
CA PRO A 534 -22.20 -17.43 -13.55
C PRO A 534 -21.27 -16.32 -13.06
N VAL A 535 -21.52 -15.77 -11.87
CA VAL A 535 -20.66 -14.77 -11.23
C VAL A 535 -19.61 -15.47 -10.36
N PRO A 536 -18.30 -15.27 -10.64
CA PRO A 536 -17.24 -15.85 -9.83
C PRO A 536 -17.26 -15.34 -8.38
N HIS A 537 -16.75 -16.14 -7.46
CA HIS A 537 -16.71 -15.81 -6.05
C HIS A 537 -15.64 -14.74 -5.75
N PRO A 538 -15.99 -13.64 -5.04
CA PRO A 538 -15.09 -12.50 -4.86
C PRO A 538 -13.86 -12.80 -4.00
N ARG A 539 -13.94 -13.76 -3.06
CA ARG A 539 -12.88 -14.11 -2.09
C ARG A 539 -12.07 -15.36 -2.45
N ARG A 540 -12.00 -15.71 -3.74
CA ARG A 540 -11.19 -16.84 -4.23
C ARG A 540 -10.05 -16.35 -5.09
N LEU A 541 -8.84 -16.80 -4.77
CA LEU A 541 -7.61 -16.50 -5.48
C LEU A 541 -6.98 -17.79 -6.01
N LEU A 542 -6.37 -17.73 -7.19
CA LEU A 542 -5.61 -18.84 -7.76
C LEU A 542 -4.16 -18.43 -7.96
N LEU A 543 -3.23 -19.10 -7.29
CA LEU A 543 -1.81 -19.02 -7.57
C LEU A 543 -1.41 -20.22 -8.44
N SER A 544 -1.02 -19.93 -9.67
CA SER A 544 -0.56 -20.93 -10.63
C SER A 544 0.91 -20.75 -10.97
N GLY A 545 1.63 -21.86 -11.12
CA GLY A 545 3.03 -21.82 -11.55
C GLY A 545 3.58 -23.22 -11.80
N PRO A 546 4.60 -23.36 -12.68
CA PRO A 546 5.09 -24.67 -13.13
C PRO A 546 5.49 -25.62 -11.97
N PRO A 547 5.58 -26.94 -12.20
CA PRO A 547 6.10 -27.88 -11.22
C PRO A 547 7.47 -27.46 -10.68
N GLN A 548 7.72 -27.71 -9.38
CA GLN A 548 9.02 -27.49 -8.70
C GLN A 548 9.59 -26.04 -8.68
N VAL A 549 8.79 -25.00 -8.94
CA VAL A 549 9.24 -23.59 -8.91
C VAL A 549 9.18 -22.88 -7.55
N GLY A 550 8.92 -23.60 -6.45
CA GLY A 550 8.88 -22.99 -5.11
C GLY A 550 7.59 -22.24 -4.74
N LYS A 551 6.43 -22.64 -5.29
CA LYS A 551 5.10 -22.08 -4.97
C LYS A 551 4.83 -21.94 -3.47
N THR A 552 5.33 -22.89 -2.66
CA THR A 552 5.24 -22.84 -1.20
C THR A 552 5.87 -21.61 -0.57
N GLY A 553 7.11 -21.27 -0.95
CA GLY A 553 7.75 -20.04 -0.45
C GLY A 553 6.98 -18.79 -0.87
N ALA A 554 6.38 -18.82 -2.05
CA ALA A 554 5.70 -17.68 -2.61
C ALA A 554 4.38 -17.33 -1.92
N TYR A 555 3.51 -18.33 -1.70
CA TYR A 555 2.28 -18.04 -0.97
C TYR A 555 2.59 -17.66 0.49
N LEU A 556 3.67 -18.17 1.09
CA LEU A 556 4.11 -17.76 2.43
C LEU A 556 4.57 -16.30 2.44
N GLN A 557 5.35 -15.89 1.44
CA GLN A 557 5.74 -14.49 1.29
C GLN A 557 4.54 -13.59 1.00
N PHE A 558 3.58 -14.06 0.20
CA PHE A 558 2.31 -13.37 -0.05
C PHE A 558 1.56 -13.10 1.26
N LEU A 559 1.48 -14.06 2.18
CA LEU A 559 0.86 -13.84 3.50
C LEU A 559 1.57 -12.77 4.32
N ARG A 560 2.91 -12.76 4.31
CA ARG A 560 3.71 -11.73 5.01
C ARG A 560 3.44 -10.33 4.43
N ILE A 561 3.41 -10.22 3.10
CA ILE A 561 3.12 -8.97 2.40
C ILE A 561 1.68 -8.53 2.69
N LEU A 562 0.71 -9.45 2.59
CA LEU A 562 -0.70 -9.19 2.89
C LEU A 562 -0.85 -8.65 4.32
N PHE A 563 -0.21 -9.29 5.29
CA PHE A 563 -0.25 -8.86 6.68
C PHE A 563 0.35 -7.46 6.89
N ARG A 564 1.57 -7.21 6.37
CA ARG A 564 2.20 -5.88 6.47
C ARG A 564 1.36 -4.80 5.81
N MET A 565 0.77 -5.10 4.66
CA MET A 565 -0.10 -4.16 3.97
C MET A 565 -1.37 -3.90 4.78
N LEU A 566 -2.02 -4.92 5.34
CA LEU A 566 -3.19 -4.73 6.20
C LEU A 566 -2.87 -3.85 7.42
N ILE A 567 -1.68 -3.99 8.02
CA ILE A 567 -1.21 -3.08 9.08
C ILE A 567 -1.06 -1.65 8.53
N ARG A 568 -0.36 -1.47 7.41
CA ARG A 568 -0.14 -0.14 6.79
C ARG A 568 -1.45 0.56 6.40
N LEU A 569 -2.49 -0.19 6.05
CA LEU A 569 -3.81 0.38 5.78
C LEU A 569 -4.54 0.91 7.03
N LEU A 570 -4.10 0.49 8.21
CA LEU A 570 -4.59 0.99 9.49
C LEU A 570 -3.71 2.10 10.05
N GLU A 571 -2.62 2.46 9.38
CA GLU A 571 -1.71 3.53 9.79
C GLU A 571 -1.95 4.79 8.96
N VAL A 572 -1.79 5.94 9.59
CA VAL A 572 -1.74 7.24 8.94
C VAL A 572 -0.48 7.96 9.41
N ASP A 573 0.24 8.56 8.47
CA ASP A 573 1.36 9.42 8.83
C ASP A 573 0.80 10.75 9.34
N VAL A 574 1.09 11.07 10.60
CA VAL A 574 0.73 12.34 11.24
C VAL A 574 1.98 13.18 11.49
N TYR A 575 1.83 14.50 11.51
CA TYR A 575 2.92 15.38 11.92
C TYR A 575 3.25 15.18 13.39
N ASP A 576 4.54 15.07 13.69
CA ASP A 576 5.08 15.05 15.05
C ASP A 576 5.50 16.48 15.42
N ASP A 577 4.54 17.27 15.89
CA ASP A 577 4.69 18.71 16.06
C ASP A 577 5.20 19.05 17.48
N GLU A 578 6.49 18.85 17.73
CA GLU A 578 7.12 19.32 18.98
C GLU A 578 7.15 20.86 19.03
N GLU A 579 6.48 21.43 20.03
CA GLU A 579 6.53 22.87 20.33
C GLU A 579 7.81 23.20 21.13
N ASP A 580 8.52 24.27 20.75
CA ASP A 580 9.66 24.78 21.51
C ASP A 580 9.16 25.32 22.87
N GLU A 581 9.34 24.57 23.96
CA GLU A 581 8.95 25.01 25.30
C GLU A 581 9.91 26.09 25.82
N GLU A 582 9.36 27.18 26.36
CA GLU A 582 10.14 28.07 27.21
C GLU A 582 10.25 27.38 28.56
N ALA A 583 11.48 27.29 29.07
CA ALA A 583 11.69 27.03 30.48
C ALA A 583 11.22 28.27 31.27
N GLU A 584 9.91 28.45 31.46
CA GLU A 584 9.43 29.41 32.46
C GLU A 584 9.56 28.77 33.84
N THR A 585 10.59 29.21 34.56
CA THR A 585 10.66 29.17 36.01
C THR A 585 9.58 30.10 36.57
N THR A 586 8.35 29.60 36.74
CA THR A 586 7.33 30.30 37.53
C THR A 586 6.89 29.40 38.67
N ASP A 587 7.26 29.81 39.89
CA ASP A 587 6.74 29.33 41.17
C ASP A 587 5.27 29.76 41.34
N ALA A 588 4.39 29.35 40.43
CA ALA A 588 2.95 29.52 40.56
C ALA A 588 2.33 28.18 40.92
N THR A 589 2.10 27.95 42.21
CA THR A 589 1.23 26.89 42.72
C THR A 589 -0.21 27.13 42.27
N THR A 590 -0.58 26.67 41.08
CA THR A 590 -1.98 26.47 40.68
C THR A 590 -2.47 25.13 41.26
N PRO A 591 -3.69 25.05 41.81
CA PRO A 591 -4.20 23.81 42.36
C PRO A 591 -4.28 22.73 41.27
N ALA A 592 -3.89 21.52 41.65
CA ALA A 592 -4.08 20.34 40.84
C ALA A 592 -5.57 20.17 40.47
N ASN A 593 -5.81 19.93 39.18
CA ASN A 593 -6.96 19.17 38.67
C ASN A 593 -8.33 19.89 38.60
N THR A 594 -8.40 21.06 37.96
CA THR A 594 -9.70 21.61 37.50
C THR A 594 -10.02 21.11 36.08
N GLN A 595 -11.17 20.44 35.93
CA GLN A 595 -11.68 19.95 34.65
C GLN A 595 -12.00 21.09 33.66
N TRP A 596 -12.29 22.30 34.17
CA TRP A 596 -12.77 23.45 33.41
C TRP A 596 -11.95 24.71 33.69
N PRO A 597 -11.78 25.61 32.70
CA PRO A 597 -11.07 26.87 32.90
C PRO A 597 -11.92 27.87 33.68
N ASP A 598 -11.37 28.40 34.78
CA ASP A 598 -11.97 29.54 35.48
C ASP A 598 -11.64 30.85 34.76
N ILE A 599 -12.66 31.70 34.56
CA ILE A 599 -12.52 32.91 33.76
C ILE A 599 -11.56 33.94 34.36
N GLU A 600 -11.54 34.08 35.69
CA GLU A 600 -10.69 35.06 36.36
C GLU A 600 -9.24 34.62 36.34
N ASP A 601 -8.99 33.31 36.38
CA ASP A 601 -7.64 32.75 36.25
C ASP A 601 -7.14 32.87 34.80
N ILE A 602 -7.97 32.56 33.80
CA ILE A 602 -7.57 32.75 32.39
C ILE A 602 -7.29 34.22 32.09
N ARG A 603 -8.08 35.18 32.61
CA ARG A 603 -7.83 36.61 32.42
C ARG A 603 -6.45 37.06 32.93
N LYS A 604 -5.95 36.46 34.00
CA LYS A 604 -4.63 36.76 34.60
C LYS A 604 -3.46 36.16 33.83
N LEU A 605 -3.69 35.08 33.07
CA LEU A 605 -2.62 34.45 32.28
C LEU A 605 -2.10 35.42 31.19
N PRO A 606 -0.78 35.53 30.99
CA PRO A 606 -0.22 36.30 29.89
C PRO A 606 -0.52 35.62 28.56
N PHE A 607 -0.83 36.40 27.52
CA PHE A 607 -0.92 35.88 26.16
C PHE A 607 0.48 35.74 25.57
N ASP A 608 0.84 34.54 25.11
CA ASP A 608 2.06 34.30 24.37
C ASP A 608 1.89 34.72 22.89
N PRO A 609 2.56 35.81 22.45
CA PRO A 609 2.40 36.30 21.10
C PRO A 609 3.26 35.54 20.08
N ASN A 610 4.18 34.66 20.49
CA ASN A 610 5.08 33.99 19.56
C ASN A 610 4.39 32.80 18.87
N PRO A 611 4.43 32.69 17.52
CA PRO A 611 3.85 31.55 16.81
C PRO A 611 4.72 30.29 16.99
N ARG A 612 4.51 29.55 18.08
CA ARG A 612 5.31 28.35 18.43
C ARG A 612 5.04 27.11 17.58
N ASP A 613 3.91 27.08 16.87
CA ASP A 613 3.55 25.96 16.01
C ASP A 613 4.64 25.71 14.96
N PRO A 614 5.14 24.47 14.80
CA PRO A 614 6.19 24.16 13.82
C PRO A 614 5.85 24.56 12.38
N LYS A 615 4.56 24.74 12.05
CA LYS A 615 4.13 25.27 10.73
C LYS A 615 4.64 26.70 10.47
N PHE A 616 4.90 27.46 11.52
CA PHE A 616 5.39 28.84 11.48
C PHE A 616 6.88 28.97 11.82
N ARG A 617 7.67 27.89 11.76
CA ARG A 617 9.13 27.96 11.99
C ARG A 617 9.86 28.93 11.05
N LYS A 618 9.28 29.20 9.87
CA LYS A 618 9.75 30.18 8.87
C LYS A 618 9.02 31.53 8.96
N ALA A 619 8.19 31.73 9.97
CA ALA A 619 7.48 32.97 10.22
C ALA A 619 8.32 33.91 11.09
N SER A 620 7.93 35.18 11.13
CA SER A 620 8.60 36.19 11.95
C SER A 620 8.17 36.03 13.41
N PRO A 621 9.10 35.93 14.37
CA PRO A 621 8.72 35.93 15.78
C PRO A 621 8.03 37.26 16.13
N VAL A 622 7.00 37.20 16.96
CA VAL A 622 6.35 38.42 17.48
C VAL A 622 7.11 38.85 18.73
N TYR A 623 7.48 40.14 18.78
CA TYR A 623 8.27 40.70 19.88
C TYR A 623 7.52 40.58 21.22
N SER A 624 8.24 40.12 22.24
CA SER A 624 7.85 40.14 23.64
C SER A 624 9.08 40.37 24.53
N ASP A 625 8.90 40.97 25.71
CA ASP A 625 10.01 41.32 26.60
C ASP A 625 10.79 40.12 27.14
N LYS A 626 10.19 38.92 27.08
CA LYS A 626 10.76 37.65 27.55
C LYS A 626 11.35 36.77 26.44
N MET A 627 11.55 37.28 25.22
CA MET A 627 11.99 36.46 24.09
C MET A 627 13.27 35.64 24.40
N PRO A 628 13.29 34.32 24.10
CA PRO A 628 14.47 33.48 24.34
C PRO A 628 15.63 33.92 23.44
N LYS A 629 16.87 33.76 23.92
CA LYS A 629 18.07 34.06 23.11
C LYS A 629 18.18 33.05 21.96
N LEU A 630 18.34 33.53 20.73
CA LEU A 630 18.56 32.66 19.56
C LEU A 630 19.85 31.85 19.78
N PHE A 631 19.76 30.52 19.84
CA PHE A 631 20.94 29.67 19.76
C PHE A 631 21.56 29.85 18.37
N LYS A 632 22.78 30.42 18.32
CA LYS A 632 23.61 30.39 17.11
C LYS A 632 24.03 28.95 16.86
N GLY A 633 23.31 28.23 16.00
CA GLY A 633 23.72 26.87 15.64
C GLY A 633 22.80 26.21 14.64
N GLN A 634 23.34 25.99 13.43
CA GLN A 634 22.86 25.16 12.32
C GLN A 634 21.91 25.82 11.31
N GLU A 635 22.53 26.28 10.21
CA GLU A 635 21.95 26.17 8.87
C GLU A 635 21.66 24.68 8.60
N SER A 636 20.56 24.15 9.11
CA SER A 636 20.12 22.80 8.78
C SER A 636 19.26 22.86 7.51
N TYR A 637 19.77 22.18 6.48
CA TYR A 637 19.12 21.92 5.21
C TYR A 637 17.66 21.52 5.40
N THR A 638 16.74 22.25 4.77
CA THR A 638 15.35 21.85 4.47
C THR A 638 14.81 20.67 5.32
N GLU A 639 14.68 20.86 6.62
CA GLU A 639 14.09 19.82 7.47
C GLU A 639 12.61 19.71 7.12
N ARG A 640 12.29 18.65 6.39
CA ARG A 640 10.93 18.18 6.18
C ARG A 640 10.32 17.94 7.57
N ARG A 641 9.15 18.52 7.85
CA ARG A 641 8.43 18.31 9.12
C ARG A 641 8.38 16.81 9.43
N VAL A 642 8.77 16.44 10.64
CA VAL A 642 8.85 15.05 11.07
C VAL A 642 7.44 14.47 11.08
N THR A 643 7.29 13.25 10.58
CA THR A 643 6.02 12.53 10.56
C THR A 643 6.19 11.19 11.26
N LYS A 644 5.16 10.78 12.01
CA LYS A 644 5.10 9.47 12.64
C LYS A 644 3.91 8.69 12.11
N SER A 645 4.13 7.42 11.80
CA SER A 645 3.04 6.50 11.44
C SER A 645 2.29 6.11 12.71
N ILE A 646 1.01 6.48 12.78
CA ILE A 646 0.12 6.20 13.91
C ILE A 646 -1.02 5.31 13.45
N ARG A 647 -1.34 4.29 14.24
CA ARG A 647 -2.50 3.44 14.00
C ARG A 647 -3.78 4.24 14.27
N LEU A 648 -4.68 4.23 13.30
CA LEU A 648 -5.99 4.86 13.42
C LEU A 648 -6.79 4.25 14.58
N SER A 649 -7.42 5.13 15.36
CA SER A 649 -8.34 4.72 16.41
C SER A 649 -9.69 4.29 15.81
N ARG A 650 -10.57 3.72 16.64
CA ARG A 650 -11.96 3.44 16.26
C ARG A 650 -12.75 4.68 15.81
N PHE A 651 -12.28 5.88 16.17
CA PHE A 651 -12.94 7.16 15.85
C PHE A 651 -12.48 7.76 14.52
N ALA A 652 -11.31 7.36 14.01
CA ALA A 652 -10.71 7.92 12.80
C ALA A 652 -10.61 6.89 11.66
N ALA A 653 -11.72 6.21 11.39
CA ALA A 653 -11.82 5.29 10.27
C ALA A 653 -11.50 5.99 8.93
N HIS A 654 -10.31 5.78 8.37
CA HIS A 654 -9.94 6.33 7.07
C HIS A 654 -10.71 5.62 5.93
N ASN A 655 -11.26 6.44 5.02
CA ASN A 655 -12.24 6.04 4.00
C ASN A 655 -11.75 5.12 2.90
N ALA A 656 -10.46 5.12 2.56
CA ALA A 656 -10.00 4.31 1.43
C ALA A 656 -10.28 2.80 1.60
N PHE A 657 -10.51 2.33 2.83
CA PHE A 657 -10.76 0.92 3.12
C PHE A 657 -11.74 0.68 4.28
N HIS A 658 -12.50 1.68 4.78
CA HIS A 658 -13.54 1.49 5.83
C HIS A 658 -14.93 1.28 5.25
N HIS A 659 -15.45 0.06 5.28
CA HIS A 659 -16.73 -0.28 4.66
C HIS A 659 -17.74 -0.79 5.69
N CYS A 660 -17.99 -0.06 6.79
CA CYS A 660 -19.20 -0.33 7.54
C CYS A 660 -20.41 0.27 6.79
N GLU A 661 -21.59 -0.33 6.92
CA GLU A 661 -22.80 0.14 6.23
C GLU A 661 -23.11 1.61 6.56
N GLN A 662 -22.84 2.04 7.79
CA GLN A 662 -23.02 3.41 8.26
C GLN A 662 -22.03 4.40 7.61
N CYS A 663 -20.80 3.98 7.31
CA CYS A 663 -19.81 4.78 6.59
C CYS A 663 -20.15 4.91 5.10
N HIS A 664 -20.67 3.85 4.49
CA HIS A 664 -21.12 3.90 3.10
C HIS A 664 -22.21 4.94 2.92
N GLN A 665 -23.20 4.99 3.83
CA GLN A 665 -24.24 6.01 3.81
C GLN A 665 -23.68 7.43 4.01
N TYR A 666 -22.62 7.58 4.82
CA TYR A 666 -21.99 8.88 5.06
C TYR A 666 -21.11 9.36 3.89
N CYS A 667 -20.43 8.47 3.17
CA CYS A 667 -19.41 8.81 2.17
C CYS A 667 -19.75 8.56 0.71
N GLU A 668 -20.43 7.46 0.37
CA GLU A 668 -20.63 7.04 -1.02
C GLU A 668 -22.04 7.33 -1.52
N ALA A 669 -22.14 7.65 -2.82
CA ALA A 669 -23.41 7.63 -3.52
C ALA A 669 -23.85 6.16 -3.70
N VAL A 670 -25.12 5.89 -3.42
CA VAL A 670 -25.76 4.60 -3.72
C VAL A 670 -25.49 4.21 -5.18
N PRO A 671 -25.22 2.94 -5.53
CA PRO A 671 -24.85 2.55 -6.89
C PRO A 671 -25.90 2.96 -7.93
N THR A 672 -25.53 3.95 -8.76
CA THR A 672 -25.92 4.15 -10.18
C THR A 672 -27.39 4.27 -10.61
N THR A 673 -28.40 4.29 -9.75
CA THR A 673 -29.79 4.60 -10.20
C THR A 673 -30.50 5.73 -9.47
N GLN A 674 -29.99 6.20 -8.32
CA GLN A 674 -30.54 7.36 -7.62
C GLN A 674 -29.39 8.22 -7.09
N LEU A 675 -29.02 9.27 -7.83
CA LEU A 675 -28.23 10.36 -7.24
C LEU A 675 -28.98 10.83 -5.99
N SER A 676 -28.31 10.90 -4.84
CA SER A 676 -28.86 11.55 -3.64
C SER A 676 -29.44 12.90 -4.07
N GLU A 677 -30.76 13.06 -3.99
CA GLU A 677 -31.43 14.29 -4.42
C GLU A 677 -30.84 15.46 -3.60
N CYS A 678 -30.03 16.29 -4.25
CA CYS A 678 -29.43 17.48 -3.65
C CYS A 678 -30.09 18.70 -4.28
N SER A 679 -30.55 19.61 -3.43
CA SER A 679 -31.12 20.89 -3.81
C SER A 679 -30.02 21.95 -3.83
N LEU A 680 -30.08 22.85 -4.81
CA LEU A 680 -29.22 24.01 -4.93
C LEU A 680 -29.98 25.24 -4.43
N HIS A 681 -29.44 25.91 -3.43
CA HIS A 681 -30.01 27.12 -2.87
C HIS A 681 -29.02 28.27 -2.91
N ALA A 682 -29.51 29.47 -3.18
CA ALA A 682 -28.73 30.70 -3.03
C ALA A 682 -28.97 31.29 -1.63
N PHE A 683 -27.89 31.78 -1.00
CA PHE A 683 -27.93 32.56 0.23
C PHE A 683 -27.25 33.89 -0.03
N THR A 684 -27.90 34.99 0.30
CA THR A 684 -27.43 36.32 -0.08
C THR A 684 -27.40 37.24 1.13
N PHE A 685 -26.30 37.98 1.29
CA PHE A 685 -26.15 38.97 2.36
C PHE A 685 -25.23 40.12 1.94
N CYS A 686 -25.37 41.28 2.58
CA CYS A 686 -24.51 42.44 2.33
C CYS A 686 -23.28 42.41 3.23
N SER A 687 -22.07 42.45 2.67
CA SER A 687 -20.84 42.62 3.44
C SER A 687 -20.28 44.03 3.27
N SER A 688 -20.12 44.76 4.37
CA SER A 688 -19.56 46.11 4.36
C SER A 688 -18.10 46.15 3.88
N MET A 689 -17.36 45.06 4.07
CA MET A 689 -15.94 44.94 3.68
C MET A 689 -15.78 44.65 2.18
N LEU A 690 -16.76 44.01 1.55
CA LEU A 690 -16.77 43.76 0.11
C LEU A 690 -17.51 44.87 -0.66
N GLY A 691 -18.31 45.69 0.03
CA GLY A 691 -19.02 46.83 -0.55
C GLY A 691 -20.19 46.45 -1.46
N GLU A 692 -20.53 45.17 -1.57
CA GLU A 692 -21.51 44.61 -2.49
C GLU A 692 -22.34 43.49 -1.82
N GLU A 693 -23.43 43.11 -2.47
CA GLU A 693 -24.27 41.97 -2.10
C GLU A 693 -23.57 40.66 -2.51
N VAL A 694 -23.26 39.81 -1.52
CA VAL A 694 -22.55 38.56 -1.73
C VAL A 694 -23.54 37.42 -1.86
N GLN A 695 -23.49 36.71 -2.98
CA GLN A 695 -24.30 35.53 -3.23
C GLN A 695 -23.48 34.25 -3.06
N LEU A 696 -23.84 33.43 -2.08
CA LEU A 696 -23.28 32.10 -1.84
C LEU A 696 -24.20 31.02 -2.39
N GLN A 697 -23.62 29.91 -2.85
CA GLN A 697 -24.38 28.75 -3.33
C GLN A 697 -24.22 27.57 -2.37
N PHE A 698 -25.35 27.05 -1.88
CA PHE A 698 -25.42 25.86 -1.04
C PHE A 698 -25.92 24.67 -1.84
N PHE A 699 -25.16 23.58 -1.83
CA PHE A 699 -25.65 22.26 -2.22
C PHE A 699 -26.01 21.49 -0.94
N ILE A 700 -27.31 21.23 -0.75
CA ILE A 700 -27.83 20.62 0.46
C ILE A 700 -28.44 19.26 0.09
N PRO A 701 -27.92 18.15 0.65
CA PRO A 701 -28.60 16.85 0.53
C PRO A 701 -29.95 16.89 1.26
N LYS A 702 -31.02 16.33 0.68
CA LYS A 702 -32.36 16.33 1.29
C LYS A 702 -32.40 15.87 2.76
N ALA A 703 -31.61 14.86 3.11
CA ALA A 703 -31.51 14.35 4.48
C ALA A 703 -31.01 15.39 5.51
N LYS A 704 -30.41 16.50 5.06
CA LYS A 704 -29.83 17.55 5.90
C LYS A 704 -30.61 18.88 5.84
N GLU A 705 -31.68 18.97 5.05
CA GLU A 705 -32.51 20.18 4.95
C GLU A 705 -33.15 20.61 6.28
N GLN A 706 -33.36 19.67 7.20
CA GLN A 706 -33.87 19.94 8.56
C GLN A 706 -32.99 20.91 9.39
N HIS A 707 -31.73 21.10 8.99
CA HIS A 707 -30.80 22.05 9.63
C HIS A 707 -30.94 23.48 9.11
N PHE A 708 -31.81 23.72 8.13
CA PHE A 708 -31.98 24.98 7.45
C PHE A 708 -33.42 25.49 7.54
N VAL A 709 -33.62 26.78 7.30
CA VAL A 709 -34.91 27.43 7.17
C VAL A 709 -35.03 27.92 5.73
N PHE A 710 -36.12 27.55 5.08
CA PHE A 710 -36.43 27.93 3.70
C PHE A 710 -37.70 28.78 3.70
N SER A 711 -37.79 29.67 2.73
CA SER A 711 -38.98 30.51 2.54
C SER A 711 -40.24 29.70 2.28
N HIS A 712 -41.42 30.29 2.44
CA HIS A 712 -42.71 29.62 2.22
C HIS A 712 -42.89 29.00 0.81
N GLN A 713 -42.11 29.45 -0.18
CA GLN A 713 -42.09 28.89 -1.53
C GLN A 713 -41.05 27.77 -1.73
N GLY A 714 -40.24 27.48 -0.70
CA GLY A 714 -39.25 26.38 -0.67
C GLY A 714 -37.98 26.59 -1.50
N SER A 715 -37.88 27.69 -2.25
CA SER A 715 -36.78 27.94 -3.19
C SER A 715 -35.59 28.68 -2.57
N HIS A 716 -35.81 29.60 -1.64
CA HIS A 716 -34.79 30.47 -1.08
C HIS A 716 -34.38 30.05 0.32
N LEU A 717 -33.06 29.97 0.57
CA LEU A 717 -32.51 29.68 1.88
C LEU A 717 -32.48 30.96 2.73
N GLU A 718 -33.18 30.94 3.85
CA GLU A 718 -33.31 32.10 4.75
C GLU A 718 -32.25 32.09 5.85
N SER A 719 -32.03 30.94 6.50
CA SER A 719 -31.04 30.80 7.57
C SER A 719 -30.64 29.34 7.82
N LEU A 720 -29.53 29.15 8.50
CA LEU A 720 -29.10 27.91 9.14
C LEU A 720 -29.61 27.92 10.59
N ARG A 721 -30.32 26.87 11.00
CA ARG A 721 -30.91 26.79 12.34
C ARG A 721 -29.82 26.75 13.41
N LEU A 722 -29.91 27.64 14.39
CA LEU A 722 -29.01 27.66 15.54
C LEU A 722 -29.74 27.16 16.80
N PRO A 723 -29.09 26.32 17.63
CA PRO A 723 -29.67 25.85 18.88
C PRO A 723 -29.69 26.96 19.96
N LEU A 724 -30.44 26.72 21.03
CA LEU A 724 -30.47 27.61 22.20
C LEU A 724 -29.38 27.27 23.22
N GLN A 725 -28.83 28.28 23.88
CA GLN A 725 -27.81 28.17 24.91
C GLN A 725 -28.29 27.33 26.11
N GLY A 726 -29.56 27.52 26.50
CA GLY A 726 -30.22 26.89 27.65
C GLY A 726 -30.69 25.44 27.48
N LEU A 727 -30.40 24.78 26.35
CA LEU A 727 -30.52 23.32 26.25
C LEU A 727 -29.47 22.69 27.18
N ILE A 728 -29.89 22.43 28.41
CA ILE A 728 -29.12 21.80 29.50
C ILE A 728 -28.95 20.31 29.18
N TRP A 729 -27.85 19.74 29.65
CA TRP A 729 -27.39 18.34 29.66
C TRP A 729 -28.42 17.24 30.02
N GLY A 730 -29.70 17.55 30.25
CA GLY A 730 -30.74 16.62 30.68
C GLY A 730 -31.71 16.14 29.59
N GLU A 731 -31.94 16.91 28.51
CA GLU A 731 -32.99 16.55 27.54
C GLU A 731 -32.47 15.77 26.32
N ASN A 732 -31.17 15.82 26.01
CA ASN A 732 -30.49 14.92 25.06
C ASN A 732 -28.95 15.00 25.24
N PRO A 733 -28.29 14.00 25.87
CA PRO A 733 -26.84 14.02 26.14
C PRO A 733 -25.96 13.92 24.88
N ASP A 734 -26.55 13.68 23.71
CA ASP A 734 -25.85 13.48 22.44
C ASP A 734 -25.86 14.70 21.50
N LEU A 735 -26.48 15.81 21.88
CA LEU A 735 -26.65 16.98 21.00
C LEU A 735 -25.39 17.87 20.99
N LEU A 736 -24.78 18.03 19.81
CA LEU A 736 -23.72 19.00 19.56
C LEU A 736 -24.32 20.30 19.04
N LYS A 737 -23.85 21.45 19.55
CA LYS A 737 -24.47 22.75 19.29
C LYS A 737 -23.85 23.48 18.09
N SER A 738 -22.54 23.37 17.92
CA SER A 738 -21.79 24.23 17.01
C SER A 738 -21.66 23.59 15.62
N PRO A 739 -22.03 24.30 14.53
CA PRO A 739 -21.76 23.83 13.17
C PRO A 739 -20.27 23.79 12.88
N ILE A 740 -19.84 22.75 12.16
CA ILE A 740 -18.44 22.55 11.76
C ILE A 740 -18.27 23.03 10.33
N PHE A 741 -17.41 24.02 10.14
CA PHE A 741 -16.97 24.50 8.84
C PHE A 741 -15.56 23.98 8.54
N THR A 742 -15.38 23.38 7.38
CA THR A 742 -14.07 22.94 6.89
C THR A 742 -13.73 23.66 5.59
N PRO A 743 -12.80 24.64 5.62
CA PRO A 743 -12.30 25.27 4.39
C PRO A 743 -11.48 24.25 3.59
N THR A 744 -11.76 24.11 2.30
CA THR A 744 -11.07 23.14 1.45
C THR A 744 -9.76 23.69 0.90
N THR A 745 -8.79 22.79 0.71
CA THR A 745 -7.47 23.14 0.19
C THR A 745 -7.06 22.30 -1.03
N GLY A 746 -8.03 21.91 -1.88
CA GLY A 746 -7.77 21.07 -3.06
C GLY A 746 -7.45 19.60 -2.75
N ARG A 747 -7.90 19.09 -1.59
CA ARG A 747 -7.58 17.75 -1.07
C ARG A 747 -8.78 16.82 -1.02
N GLN A 748 -9.65 16.83 -2.04
CA GLN A 748 -10.91 16.08 -2.03
C GLN A 748 -10.77 14.58 -1.72
N GLU A 749 -9.68 13.94 -2.15
CA GLU A 749 -9.50 12.48 -1.99
C GLU A 749 -8.90 12.08 -0.64
N HIS A 750 -8.09 12.96 -0.05
CA HIS A 750 -7.20 12.61 1.06
C HIS A 750 -7.34 13.53 2.27
N GLY A 751 -7.95 14.71 2.12
CA GLY A 751 -8.17 15.71 3.17
C GLY A 751 -9.26 15.26 4.12
N LEU A 752 -10.50 15.13 3.69
CA LEU A 752 -11.59 15.04 4.64
C LEU A 752 -11.59 13.77 5.51
N LEU A 753 -11.92 13.97 6.80
CA LEU A 753 -12.16 12.94 7.78
C LEU A 753 -13.63 12.53 7.75
N ASN A 754 -13.90 11.24 7.86
CA ASN A 754 -15.25 10.75 8.07
C ASN A 754 -15.70 11.05 9.50
N LEU A 755 -16.49 12.12 9.67
CA LEU A 755 -16.93 12.55 10.99
C LEU A 755 -17.97 11.63 11.62
N PHE A 756 -18.57 10.69 10.89
CA PHE A 756 -19.54 9.76 11.48
C PHE A 756 -18.95 9.03 12.70
N HIS A 757 -17.77 8.43 12.55
CA HIS A 757 -17.09 7.75 13.66
C HIS A 757 -16.44 8.70 14.64
N ALA A 758 -15.95 9.86 14.17
CA ALA A 758 -15.39 10.88 15.06
C ALA A 758 -16.47 11.47 15.98
N MET A 759 -17.73 11.42 15.57
CA MET A 759 -18.90 11.88 16.32
C MET A 759 -19.65 10.74 17.01
N GLU A 760 -19.15 9.50 16.95
CA GLU A 760 -19.82 8.32 17.54
C GLU A 760 -21.27 8.15 17.08
N GLY A 761 -21.58 8.54 15.84
CA GLY A 761 -22.93 8.50 15.26
C GLY A 761 -23.85 9.65 15.69
N ALA A 762 -23.39 10.61 16.49
CA ALA A 762 -24.18 11.78 16.87
C ALA A 762 -24.51 12.67 15.67
N THR A 763 -25.70 13.30 15.72
CA THR A 763 -26.13 14.27 14.70
C THR A 763 -25.24 15.50 14.74
N HIS A 764 -24.80 15.94 13.57
CA HIS A 764 -23.87 17.06 13.45
C HIS A 764 -24.06 17.78 12.12
N LEU A 765 -23.85 19.11 12.13
CA LEU A 765 -23.86 19.93 10.93
C LEU A 765 -22.43 20.15 10.46
N HIS A 766 -22.06 19.54 9.33
CA HIS A 766 -20.74 19.68 8.71
C HIS A 766 -20.86 20.29 7.31
N ILE A 767 -20.24 21.45 7.13
CA ILE A 767 -20.29 22.26 5.91
C ILE A 767 -18.88 22.37 5.33
N LEU A 768 -18.72 21.92 4.09
CA LEU A 768 -17.48 22.03 3.34
C LEU A 768 -17.49 23.34 2.57
N VAL A 769 -16.52 24.21 2.82
CA VAL A 769 -16.43 25.51 2.14
C VAL A 769 -15.46 25.39 0.98
N VAL A 770 -16.03 25.28 -0.22
CA VAL A 770 -15.33 24.94 -1.46
C VAL A 770 -15.17 26.15 -2.36
N LYS A 771 -14.01 26.26 -3.00
CA LYS A 771 -13.85 27.17 -4.14
C LYS A 771 -14.70 26.70 -5.32
N GLN A 772 -15.14 27.62 -6.16
CA GLN A 772 -16.04 27.29 -7.27
C GLN A 772 -15.48 26.22 -8.21
N PHE A 773 -14.18 26.31 -8.54
CA PHE A 773 -13.53 25.33 -9.43
C PHE A 773 -13.33 23.95 -8.77
N GLU A 774 -13.31 23.88 -7.45
CA GLU A 774 -13.15 22.62 -6.68
C GLU A 774 -14.49 21.87 -6.52
N MET A 775 -15.62 22.57 -6.68
CA MET A 775 -16.96 22.02 -6.43
C MET A 775 -17.23 20.69 -7.14
N PRO A 776 -16.96 20.51 -8.45
CA PRO A 776 -17.23 19.23 -9.13
C PRO A 776 -16.45 18.06 -8.53
N HIS A 777 -15.24 18.33 -8.04
CA HIS A 777 -14.39 17.32 -7.42
C HIS A 777 -14.96 16.90 -6.05
N TYR A 778 -15.30 17.87 -5.20
CA TYR A 778 -15.89 17.56 -3.89
C TYR A 778 -17.27 16.90 -4.02
N ARG A 779 -18.09 17.28 -5.01
CA ARG A 779 -19.37 16.61 -5.28
C ARG A 779 -19.20 15.15 -5.68
N LYS A 780 -18.12 14.81 -6.39
CA LYS A 780 -17.81 13.43 -6.79
C LYS A 780 -17.36 12.58 -5.60
N TYR A 781 -16.49 13.10 -4.73
CA TYR A 781 -15.90 12.34 -3.61
C TYR A 781 -16.75 12.37 -2.34
N TRP A 782 -17.59 13.40 -2.15
CA TRP A 782 -18.39 13.63 -0.94
C TRP A 782 -19.83 14.07 -1.27
N PRO A 783 -20.59 13.23 -1.99
CA PRO A 783 -21.93 13.58 -2.50
C PRO A 783 -22.99 13.83 -1.42
N ASN A 784 -22.80 13.29 -0.21
CA ASN A 784 -23.74 13.41 0.90
C ASN A 784 -23.36 14.53 1.90
N HIS A 785 -22.41 15.41 1.54
CA HIS A 785 -21.97 16.54 2.35
C HIS A 785 -22.62 17.85 1.87
N ILE A 786 -22.78 18.80 2.80
CA ILE A 786 -23.23 20.14 2.43
C ILE A 786 -22.03 20.88 1.86
N LEU A 787 -22.17 21.41 0.64
CA LEU A 787 -21.14 22.22 0.01
C LEU A 787 -21.57 23.69 0.01
N LEU A 788 -20.78 24.54 0.64
CA LEU A 788 -20.86 25.98 0.53
C LEU A 788 -19.85 26.44 -0.53
N VAL A 789 -20.34 26.86 -1.69
CA VAL A 789 -19.51 27.27 -2.81
C VAL A 789 -19.24 28.77 -2.75
N LEU A 790 -17.97 29.13 -2.69
CA LEU A 790 -17.51 30.52 -2.73
C LEU A 790 -17.61 31.09 -4.15
N PRO A 791 -17.91 32.40 -4.30
CA PRO A 791 -17.91 33.09 -5.59
C PRO A 791 -16.60 32.96 -6.37
N ALA A 792 -16.68 33.11 -7.70
CA ALA A 792 -15.55 32.95 -8.62
C ALA A 792 -14.33 33.81 -8.26
N MET A 793 -14.55 35.02 -7.71
CA MET A 793 -13.51 35.95 -7.28
C MET A 793 -12.58 35.37 -6.20
N PHE A 794 -13.00 34.35 -5.46
CA PHE A 794 -12.20 33.69 -4.42
C PHE A 794 -11.42 32.47 -4.91
N ASN A 795 -11.51 32.12 -6.21
CA ASN A 795 -10.81 30.95 -6.75
C ASN A 795 -9.29 31.07 -6.58
N SER A 796 -8.74 32.26 -6.83
CA SER A 796 -7.31 32.54 -6.66
C SER A 796 -6.92 32.91 -5.22
N ALA A 797 -7.88 33.24 -4.36
CA ALA A 797 -7.62 33.74 -3.00
C ALA A 797 -7.01 32.69 -2.05
N GLY A 798 -6.34 33.16 -1.01
CA GLY A 798 -5.77 32.32 0.05
C GLY A 798 -6.82 31.73 0.99
N VAL A 799 -6.37 30.92 1.95
CA VAL A 799 -7.26 30.34 2.99
C VAL A 799 -7.86 31.40 3.92
N GLY A 800 -7.22 32.59 4.02
CA GLY A 800 -7.75 33.74 4.76
C GLY A 800 -9.13 34.17 4.25
N ALA A 801 -9.33 34.17 2.93
CA ALA A 801 -10.62 34.49 2.32
C ALA A 801 -11.72 33.49 2.70
N ALA A 802 -11.42 32.19 2.72
CA ALA A 802 -12.39 31.17 3.11
C ALA A 802 -12.80 31.34 4.59
N ARG A 803 -11.84 31.60 5.50
CA ARG A 803 -12.13 31.86 6.91
C ARG A 803 -12.91 33.15 7.13
N PHE A 804 -12.58 34.21 6.38
CA PHE A 804 -13.34 35.46 6.36
C PHE A 804 -14.80 35.19 5.97
N MET A 805 -15.03 34.51 4.85
CA MET A 805 -16.39 34.21 4.36
C MET A 805 -17.18 33.34 5.34
N ILE A 806 -16.56 32.35 5.97
CA ILE A 806 -17.21 31.53 7.01
C ILE A 806 -17.67 32.41 8.18
N LYS A 807 -16.80 33.30 8.67
CA LYS A 807 -17.11 34.17 9.81
C LYS A 807 -18.20 35.18 9.48
N GLU A 808 -18.10 35.87 8.34
CA GLU A 808 -19.12 36.82 7.88
C GLU A 808 -20.49 36.17 7.73
N LEU A 809 -20.56 35.05 7.00
CA LEU A 809 -21.79 34.27 6.84
C LEU A 809 -22.39 33.88 8.21
N SER A 810 -21.54 33.39 9.12
CA SER A 810 -21.99 32.90 10.42
C SER A 810 -22.51 34.04 11.31
N TYR A 811 -21.91 35.23 11.23
CA TYR A 811 -22.40 36.42 11.93
C TYR A 811 -23.77 36.87 11.39
N HIS A 812 -23.91 36.96 10.06
CA HIS A 812 -25.21 37.30 9.45
C HIS A 812 -26.28 36.26 9.79
N ASN A 813 -25.92 34.98 9.75
CA ASN A 813 -26.83 33.91 10.13
C ASN A 813 -27.28 33.99 11.59
N LEU A 814 -26.38 34.36 12.51
CA LEU A 814 -26.72 34.58 13.91
C LEU A 814 -27.76 35.69 14.06
N GLU A 815 -27.60 36.81 13.37
CA GLU A 815 -28.57 37.91 13.43
C GLU A 815 -29.92 37.53 12.82
N LEU A 816 -29.94 36.76 11.73
CA LEU A 816 -31.17 36.25 11.12
C LEU A 816 -31.92 35.30 12.07
N GLU A 817 -31.22 34.36 12.70
CA GLU A 817 -31.84 33.45 13.66
C GLU A 817 -32.29 34.15 14.95
N ARG A 818 -31.55 35.16 15.40
CA ARG A 818 -31.98 36.02 16.52
C ARG A 818 -33.28 36.72 16.19
N ASN A 819 -33.41 37.33 15.00
CA ASN A 819 -34.65 37.98 14.57
C ASN A 819 -35.81 36.97 14.51
N ARG A 820 -35.60 35.83 13.85
CA ARG A 820 -36.63 34.79 13.68
C ARG A 820 -37.11 34.19 15.00
N LEU A 821 -36.20 33.99 15.96
CA LEU A 821 -36.53 33.41 17.26
C LEU A 821 -37.06 34.46 18.26
N GLU A 822 -36.67 35.73 18.10
CA GLU A 822 -37.23 36.85 18.87
C GLU A 822 -38.72 37.04 18.57
N GLU A 823 -39.14 36.88 17.32
CA GLU A 823 -40.57 36.81 16.94
C GLU A 823 -41.32 35.67 17.65
N GLN A 824 -40.61 34.64 18.10
CA GLN A 824 -41.14 33.48 18.84
C GLN A 824 -40.99 33.61 20.36
N GLY A 825 -40.51 34.76 20.86
CA GLY A 825 -40.35 35.07 22.29
C GLY A 825 -39.04 34.61 22.93
N VAL A 826 -38.06 34.15 22.14
CA VAL A 826 -36.72 33.79 22.63
C VAL A 826 -35.85 35.05 22.74
N LYS A 827 -35.06 35.17 23.81
CA LYS A 827 -34.14 36.31 23.95
C LYS A 827 -32.97 36.15 22.97
N ARG A 828 -32.53 37.24 22.35
CA ARG A 828 -31.40 37.24 21.39
C ARG A 828 -30.11 36.62 21.95
N GLN A 829 -29.86 36.80 23.25
CA GLN A 829 -28.70 36.26 23.97
C GLN A 829 -28.74 34.74 24.17
N ASP A 830 -29.92 34.13 24.07
CA ASP A 830 -30.10 32.69 24.26
C ASP A 830 -29.81 31.91 22.97
N VAL A 831 -29.55 32.57 21.84
CA VAL A 831 -29.18 31.92 20.56
C VAL A 831 -27.68 31.58 20.56
N TRP A 832 -27.32 30.35 20.22
CA TRP A 832 -25.93 29.85 20.27
C TRP A 832 -25.02 30.56 19.25
N PRO A 833 -23.97 31.29 19.70
CA PRO A 833 -23.15 32.12 18.80
C PRO A 833 -21.83 31.46 18.36
N PHE A 834 -21.65 30.15 18.54
CA PHE A 834 -20.39 29.49 18.25
C PHE A 834 -20.41 28.66 16.97
N ILE A 835 -19.28 28.67 16.27
CA ILE A 835 -18.98 27.78 15.15
C ILE A 835 -17.64 27.09 15.39
N VAL A 836 -17.44 25.93 14.77
CA VAL A 836 -16.14 25.24 14.75
C VAL A 836 -15.52 25.43 13.38
N MET A 837 -14.31 26.01 13.32
CA MET A 837 -13.49 25.98 12.11
C MET A 837 -12.44 24.87 12.26
N MET A 838 -12.47 23.90 11.35
CA MET A 838 -11.59 22.73 11.38
C MET A 838 -10.91 22.52 10.03
N ASP A 839 -9.58 22.47 10.04
CA ASP A 839 -8.74 22.20 8.88
C ASP A 839 -9.01 20.80 8.30
N ASP A 840 -8.88 20.69 6.97
CA ASP A 840 -9.15 19.44 6.27
C ASP A 840 -8.11 18.35 6.56
N SER A 841 -7.01 18.61 7.25
CA SER A 841 -6.02 17.58 7.62
C SER A 841 -6.12 17.08 9.07
N CYS A 842 -7.13 17.49 9.83
CA CYS A 842 -7.42 16.94 11.16
C CYS A 842 -7.85 15.47 11.06
N VAL A 843 -7.26 14.57 11.88
CA VAL A 843 -7.52 13.13 11.78
C VAL A 843 -7.87 12.44 13.11
N LEU A 844 -7.22 12.79 14.21
CA LEU A 844 -7.34 12.09 15.50
C LEU A 844 -7.28 13.06 16.66
N TRP A 845 -7.94 12.71 17.76
CA TRP A 845 -7.91 13.43 19.02
C TRP A 845 -7.50 12.53 20.17
N ASN A 846 -6.78 13.11 21.11
CA ASN A 846 -6.34 12.45 22.32
C ASN A 846 -6.61 13.30 23.55
N THR A 847 -6.69 12.64 24.71
CA THR A 847 -6.73 13.31 26.00
C THR A 847 -5.64 12.77 26.91
N PHE A 848 -5.15 13.62 27.81
CA PHE A 848 -4.30 13.21 28.91
C PHE A 848 -5.16 12.82 30.11
N GLN A 849 -5.06 11.58 30.59
CA GLN A 849 -5.75 11.13 31.79
C GLN A 849 -4.73 10.65 32.83
N PRO A 850 -4.64 11.28 34.01
CA PRO A 850 -3.82 10.78 35.10
C PRO A 850 -4.51 9.56 35.72
N THR A 851 -3.99 8.35 35.46
CA THR A 851 -4.39 7.13 36.16
C THR A 851 -3.29 6.70 37.12
N ASP A 852 -3.68 6.16 38.28
CA ASP A 852 -2.77 5.67 39.32
C ASP A 852 -1.87 4.54 38.78
N GLY A 853 -0.63 4.89 38.44
CA GLY A 853 0.43 3.95 38.08
C GLY A 853 0.98 4.04 36.65
N SER A 854 0.32 4.74 35.71
CA SER A 854 0.89 5.07 34.40
C SER A 854 0.18 6.25 33.74
N SER A 855 0.82 7.41 33.64
CA SER A 855 0.31 8.53 32.82
C SER A 855 0.31 8.14 31.34
N GLY A 856 -0.85 8.06 30.71
CA GLY A 856 -0.98 7.65 29.32
C GLY A 856 -1.90 8.56 28.51
N ILE A 857 -1.48 8.91 27.29
CA ILE A 857 -2.31 9.57 26.30
C ILE A 857 -3.34 8.55 25.78
N THR A 858 -4.63 8.86 25.89
CA THR A 858 -5.72 7.99 25.42
C THR A 858 -6.40 8.59 24.18
N ASN A 859 -6.93 7.74 23.29
CA ASN A 859 -7.70 8.20 22.13
C ASN A 859 -9.12 8.60 22.57
N VAL A 860 -9.60 9.75 22.10
CA VAL A 860 -10.97 10.24 22.33
C VAL A 860 -11.64 10.61 21.01
N SER A 861 -12.97 10.65 21.01
CA SER A 861 -13.75 11.09 19.85
C SER A 861 -13.79 12.61 19.75
N LEU A 862 -14.03 13.13 18.55
CA LEU A 862 -14.27 14.56 18.34
C LEU A 862 -15.54 15.01 19.09
N LYS A 863 -16.57 14.17 19.18
CA LYS A 863 -17.77 14.43 19.99
C LYS A 863 -17.39 14.77 21.42
N THR A 864 -16.56 13.95 22.09
CA THR A 864 -16.16 14.20 23.47
C THR A 864 -15.41 15.53 23.63
N VAL A 865 -14.52 15.85 22.68
CA VAL A 865 -13.75 17.10 22.71
C VAL A 865 -14.67 18.32 22.53
N LEU A 866 -15.58 18.28 21.56
CA LEU A 866 -16.53 19.37 21.31
C LEU A 866 -17.52 19.53 22.45
N GLN A 867 -18.12 18.43 22.92
CA GLN A 867 -19.01 18.46 24.08
C GLN A 867 -18.29 19.01 25.31
N HIS A 868 -17.01 18.70 25.50
CA HIS A 868 -16.25 19.35 26.54
C HIS A 868 -16.19 20.86 26.27
N MET A 869 -15.60 21.31 25.17
CA MET A 869 -15.46 22.76 24.90
C MET A 869 -16.79 23.55 24.98
N GLU A 870 -17.89 23.03 24.43
CA GLU A 870 -19.23 23.66 24.45
C GLU A 870 -19.85 23.77 25.85
N ASN A 871 -19.53 22.85 26.76
CA ASN A 871 -20.05 22.84 28.13
C ASN A 871 -19.16 23.62 29.12
N THR A 872 -18.15 24.35 28.61
CA THR A 872 -17.32 25.22 29.44
C THR A 872 -18.18 26.25 30.18
N PRO A 873 -18.06 26.37 31.52
CA PRO A 873 -18.78 27.39 32.28
C PRO A 873 -18.49 28.80 31.73
N LYS A 874 -19.54 29.60 31.55
CA LYS A 874 -19.44 30.97 30.99
C LYS A 874 -18.73 31.02 29.62
N ILE A 875 -18.89 29.98 28.78
CA ILE A 875 -18.29 29.92 27.44
C ILE A 875 -18.52 31.18 26.60
N SER A 876 -19.68 31.85 26.74
CA SER A 876 -20.02 33.09 26.02
C SER A 876 -19.07 34.27 26.27
N LEU A 877 -18.20 34.21 27.28
CA LEU A 877 -17.18 35.22 27.57
C LEU A 877 -15.82 34.92 26.88
N TYR A 878 -15.66 33.72 26.31
CA TYR A 878 -14.50 33.36 25.51
C TYR A 878 -14.78 33.68 24.04
N ALA A 879 -13.83 34.35 23.40
CA ALA A 879 -13.93 34.65 21.98
C ALA A 879 -13.46 33.45 21.13
N ILE A 880 -12.41 32.76 21.56
CA ILE A 880 -11.87 31.60 20.84
C ILE A 880 -11.38 30.54 21.83
N CYS A 881 -11.75 29.29 21.59
CA CYS A 881 -11.22 28.12 22.27
C CYS A 881 -10.60 27.14 21.29
N GLY A 882 -9.53 26.45 21.67
CA GLY A 882 -8.87 25.44 20.83
C GLY A 882 -8.09 24.43 21.66
N VAL A 883 -7.39 23.51 20.99
CA VAL A 883 -6.66 22.41 21.63
C VAL A 883 -5.18 22.41 21.24
N ARG A 884 -4.34 21.71 22.01
CA ARG A 884 -2.92 21.58 21.69
C ARG A 884 -2.70 20.62 20.53
N LYS A 885 -1.57 20.72 19.84
CA LYS A 885 -1.17 19.73 18.84
C LYS A 885 -0.52 18.52 19.50
N TRP A 886 -0.61 17.38 18.82
CA TRP A 886 0.03 16.17 19.26
C TRP A 886 1.51 16.12 18.85
N SER A 887 2.34 15.62 19.76
CA SER A 887 3.73 15.22 19.52
C SER A 887 4.05 13.94 20.29
N SER A 888 5.10 13.25 19.88
CA SER A 888 5.52 12.02 20.51
C SER A 888 6.24 12.22 21.85
N SER A 889 6.84 13.39 22.10
CA SER A 889 7.42 13.74 23.40
C SER A 889 6.38 13.82 24.53
N LEU A 890 5.11 14.11 24.23
CA LEU A 890 4.05 14.24 25.24
C LEU A 890 3.75 12.96 26.00
N ALA A 891 4.05 11.78 25.44
CA ALA A 891 3.88 10.51 26.14
C ALA A 891 4.78 10.40 27.39
N HIS A 892 5.84 11.21 27.46
CA HIS A 892 6.83 11.21 28.54
C HIS A 892 6.77 12.48 29.41
N LYS A 893 5.88 13.43 29.10
CA LYS A 893 5.78 14.72 29.79
C LYS A 893 4.32 15.02 30.13
N THR A 894 4.02 15.16 31.42
CA THR A 894 2.73 15.68 31.86
C THR A 894 2.63 17.17 31.47
N PRO A 895 1.51 17.64 30.87
CA PRO A 895 1.30 19.07 30.68
C PRO A 895 1.45 19.80 32.02
N GLN A 896 2.30 20.82 32.09
CA GLN A 896 2.52 21.58 33.34
C GLN A 896 1.24 22.32 33.76
N ASP A 897 0.57 22.97 32.80
CA ASP A 897 -0.68 23.70 33.01
C ASP A 897 -1.81 23.16 32.12
N PRO A 898 -3.05 23.00 32.65
CA PRO A 898 -4.19 22.48 31.90
C PRO A 898 -4.71 23.45 30.83
N PHE A 899 -4.47 24.75 30.99
CA PHE A 899 -4.93 25.82 30.09
C PHE A 899 -3.82 26.82 29.81
N SER A 900 -3.83 27.44 28.62
CA SER A 900 -2.88 28.51 28.27
C SER A 900 -3.51 29.55 27.35
N ARG A 901 -2.92 30.75 27.30
CA ARG A 901 -3.29 31.83 26.36
C ARG A 901 -2.20 31.99 25.30
N CYS A 902 -2.44 31.48 24.11
CA CYS A 902 -1.51 31.56 22.98
C CYS A 902 -2.28 31.50 21.66
N HIS A 903 -1.56 31.50 20.54
CA HIS A 903 -2.15 31.27 19.22
C HIS A 903 -2.84 29.91 19.14
N LEU A 904 -4.04 29.92 18.55
CA LEU A 904 -4.83 28.74 18.24
C LEU A 904 -4.84 28.49 16.74
N HIS A 905 -4.75 27.22 16.35
CA HIS A 905 -4.51 26.79 14.97
C HIS A 905 -5.33 25.56 14.62
N ASP A 906 -5.75 25.47 13.35
CA ASP A 906 -6.30 24.28 12.68
C ASP A 906 -7.63 23.73 13.23
N PHE A 907 -7.94 23.92 14.51
CA PHE A 907 -9.19 23.50 15.16
C PHE A 907 -9.57 24.51 16.24
N VAL A 908 -10.57 25.35 15.93
CA VAL A 908 -11.01 26.43 16.81
C VAL A 908 -12.53 26.49 16.93
N LEU A 909 -13.01 26.65 18.16
CA LEU A 909 -14.37 27.04 18.49
C LEU A 909 -14.39 28.57 18.60
N LEU A 910 -15.12 29.24 17.70
CA LEU A 910 -15.13 30.69 17.53
C LEU A 910 -16.50 31.26 17.91
N ASN A 911 -16.49 32.27 18.78
CA ASN A 911 -17.66 33.08 19.10
C ASN A 911 -17.79 34.22 18.09
N VAL A 912 -18.76 34.13 17.17
CA VAL A 912 -18.92 35.15 16.11
C VAL A 912 -19.53 36.46 16.61
N ASP A 913 -20.24 36.42 17.75
CA ASP A 913 -20.86 37.58 18.37
C ASP A 913 -19.81 38.50 19.01
N LEU A 914 -18.94 37.93 19.85
CA LEU A 914 -17.86 38.69 20.48
C LEU A 914 -16.83 39.21 19.48
N THR A 915 -16.63 38.51 18.36
CA THR A 915 -15.61 38.85 17.36
C THR A 915 -16.16 39.67 16.19
N GLN A 916 -17.37 40.23 16.28
CA GLN A 916 -17.98 41.02 15.19
C GLN A 916 -17.06 42.14 14.64
N ASN A 917 -16.31 42.81 15.51
CA ASN A 917 -15.43 43.93 15.16
C ASN A 917 -14.02 43.52 14.74
N VAL A 918 -13.72 42.21 14.73
CA VAL A 918 -12.42 41.64 14.39
C VAL A 918 -12.60 40.62 13.27
N GLN A 919 -12.09 40.89 12.08
CA GLN A 919 -12.29 40.04 10.90
C GLN A 919 -11.00 39.35 10.47
N TYR A 920 -11.10 38.14 9.92
CA TYR A 920 -9.99 37.56 9.15
C TYR A 920 -9.68 38.47 7.96
N ASP A 921 -8.41 38.63 7.60
CA ASP A 921 -8.07 39.40 6.39
C ASP A 921 -8.27 38.51 5.15
N LEU A 922 -9.18 38.93 4.28
CA LEU A 922 -9.52 38.23 3.03
C LEU A 922 -8.32 38.07 2.09
N ASN A 923 -7.30 38.92 2.22
CA ASN A 923 -6.13 38.95 1.36
C ASN A 923 -4.99 38.01 1.81
N ARG A 924 -5.11 37.37 2.98
CA ARG A 924 -4.01 36.58 3.56
C ARG A 924 -3.89 35.19 2.95
N TYR A 925 -2.67 34.82 2.54
CA TYR A 925 -2.35 33.48 2.06
C TYR A 925 -1.62 32.63 3.10
N ASP A 926 -0.87 33.27 3.99
CA ASP A 926 -0.17 32.62 5.11
C ASP A 926 -0.31 33.43 6.41
N CYS A 927 -0.13 32.75 7.54
CA CYS A 927 -0.17 33.34 8.89
C CYS A 927 -1.48 34.08 9.23
N GLU A 928 -2.58 33.80 8.54
CA GLU A 928 -3.89 34.40 8.76
C GLU A 928 -4.43 34.15 10.17
N GLU A 929 -4.14 32.98 10.75
CA GLU A 929 -4.52 32.65 12.13
C GLU A 929 -3.70 33.45 13.15
N VAL A 930 -2.41 33.67 12.89
CA VAL A 930 -1.53 34.44 13.79
C VAL A 930 -2.01 35.89 13.83
N ASP A 931 -2.23 36.48 12.65
CA ASP A 931 -2.73 37.85 12.51
C ASP A 931 -4.13 38.03 13.13
N PHE A 932 -5.05 37.09 12.92
CA PHE A 932 -6.37 37.11 13.55
C PHE A 932 -6.29 37.01 15.09
N ASN A 933 -5.51 36.08 15.62
CA ASN A 933 -5.37 35.90 17.07
C ASN A 933 -4.74 37.13 17.75
N LEU A 934 -3.76 37.80 17.12
CA LEU A 934 -3.20 39.07 17.61
C LEU A 934 -4.26 40.19 17.64
N ARG A 935 -5.08 40.29 16.59
CA ARG A 935 -6.19 41.25 16.52
C ARG A 935 -7.26 40.98 17.59
N VAL A 936 -7.58 39.72 17.84
CA VAL A 936 -8.53 39.31 18.90
C VAL A 936 -7.97 39.63 20.29
N ASN A 937 -6.73 39.24 20.59
CA ASN A 937 -6.11 39.53 21.88
C ASN A 937 -5.94 41.04 22.13
N SER A 938 -5.49 41.80 21.13
CA SER A 938 -5.39 43.27 21.23
C SER A 938 -6.74 43.98 21.32
N SER A 939 -7.86 43.32 21.01
CA SER A 939 -9.21 43.84 21.24
C SER A 939 -9.73 43.53 22.65
N GLY A 940 -8.89 42.99 23.54
CA GLY A 940 -9.25 42.63 24.91
C GLY A 940 -10.11 41.36 25.02
N LEU A 941 -10.21 40.58 23.95
CA LEU A 941 -11.02 39.36 23.88
C LEU A 941 -10.25 38.13 24.39
N LEU A 942 -10.96 37.19 25.02
CA LEU A 942 -10.33 36.02 25.65
C LEU A 942 -10.11 34.87 24.67
N ILE A 943 -8.86 34.39 24.60
CA ILE A 943 -8.42 33.22 23.84
C ILE A 943 -7.98 32.15 24.85
N CYS A 944 -8.44 30.90 24.70
CA CYS A 944 -8.10 29.80 25.62
C CYS A 944 -7.71 28.52 24.87
N ARG A 945 -6.52 27.99 25.16
CA ARG A 945 -6.06 26.68 24.68
C ARG A 945 -6.21 25.62 25.77
N PHE A 946 -6.87 24.51 25.46
CA PHE A 946 -6.96 23.33 26.31
C PHE A 946 -5.73 22.43 26.07
N ASN A 947 -4.85 22.32 27.07
CA ASN A 947 -3.58 21.60 26.93
C ASN A 947 -3.70 20.09 27.18
N ASN A 948 -4.82 19.65 27.78
CA ASN A 948 -5.09 18.23 28.03
C ASN A 948 -5.72 17.51 26.84
N PHE A 949 -6.13 18.24 25.80
CA PHE A 949 -6.59 17.67 24.54
C PHE A 949 -5.56 17.90 23.44
N PHE A 950 -5.31 16.86 22.65
CA PHE A 950 -4.34 16.91 21.57
C PHE A 950 -5.00 16.60 20.23
N LEU A 951 -4.66 17.36 19.21
CA LEU A 951 -5.05 17.14 17.82
C LEU A 951 -3.87 16.57 17.03
N MET A 952 -4.10 15.45 16.35
CA MET A 952 -3.19 14.94 15.33
C MET A 952 -3.63 15.40 13.94
N LYS A 953 -2.66 15.88 13.15
CA LYS A 953 -2.87 16.26 11.74
C LYS A 953 -2.18 15.26 10.81
N LYS A 954 -2.91 14.73 9.83
CA LYS A 954 -2.32 13.83 8.83
C LYS A 954 -1.43 14.58 7.86
N HIS A 955 -0.32 13.95 7.47
CA HIS A 955 0.57 14.45 6.43
C HIS A 955 -0.02 14.11 5.05
N ILE A 956 -0.42 15.15 4.32
CA ILE A 956 -0.93 15.05 2.96
C ILE A 956 0.09 15.70 2.02
N PRO A 957 0.69 14.95 1.08
CA PRO A 957 1.75 15.48 0.22
C PRO A 957 1.23 16.50 -0.81
N VAL A 958 -0.03 16.37 -1.20
CA VAL A 958 -0.73 17.14 -2.25
C VAL A 958 -1.69 18.20 -1.66
N GLY A 959 -1.98 19.25 -2.43
CA GLY A 959 -2.89 20.33 -2.02
C GLY A 959 -2.32 21.27 -0.94
N GLY A 960 -3.11 22.27 -0.56
CA GLY A 960 -2.70 23.34 0.37
C GLY A 960 -1.86 24.42 -0.30
N LYS A 961 -0.92 25.02 0.46
CA LYS A 961 -0.04 26.12 -0.02
C LYS A 961 0.85 25.73 -1.22
N LYS A 962 0.98 24.43 -1.55
CA LYS A 962 1.87 23.92 -2.60
C LYS A 962 1.34 24.08 -4.03
N ASP A 963 0.05 24.42 -4.21
CA ASP A 963 -0.57 24.47 -5.54
C ASP A 963 -0.36 25.80 -6.27
N PHE A 964 0.04 26.86 -5.55
CA PHE A 964 0.38 28.15 -6.14
C PHE A 964 1.83 28.14 -6.65
N VAL A 965 2.02 27.65 -7.87
CA VAL A 965 3.30 27.76 -8.58
C VAL A 965 3.31 29.08 -9.33
N VAL A 966 4.21 29.99 -8.97
CA VAL A 966 4.46 31.21 -9.74
C VAL A 966 5.07 30.80 -11.09
N LYS A 967 4.26 30.77 -12.15
CA LYS A 967 4.73 30.43 -13.49
C LYS A 967 5.19 31.69 -14.20
N PRO A 968 6.44 31.74 -14.71
CA PRO A 968 6.85 32.81 -15.60
C PRO A 968 6.22 32.59 -16.98
N LYS A 969 5.83 33.66 -17.66
CA LYS A 969 5.52 33.58 -19.10
C LYS A 969 6.77 33.30 -19.97
N LEU A 970 7.98 33.34 -19.40
CA LEU A 970 9.28 33.11 -20.08
C LEU A 970 10.07 31.99 -19.37
N VAL A 971 10.86 31.19 -20.10
CA VAL A 971 11.41 29.88 -19.69
C VAL A 971 12.56 29.91 -18.64
N ALA A 972 12.65 30.94 -17.79
CA ALA A 972 13.72 31.09 -16.79
C ALA A 972 13.22 30.95 -15.34
N PRO A 973 14.02 30.38 -14.41
CA PRO A 973 13.66 30.31 -13.00
C PRO A 973 13.56 31.71 -12.38
N ILE A 974 12.44 32.00 -11.71
CA ILE A 974 12.15 33.30 -11.10
C ILE A 974 12.77 33.40 -9.71
N SER A 975 13.54 34.46 -9.46
CA SER A 975 14.00 34.84 -8.12
C SER A 975 12.92 35.61 -7.37
N PRO A 976 12.78 35.47 -6.03
CA PRO A 976 11.81 36.25 -5.25
C PRO A 976 11.95 37.78 -5.38
N SER A 977 13.13 38.30 -5.77
CA SER A 977 13.29 39.73 -6.04
C SER A 977 12.55 40.20 -7.31
N GLN A 978 12.12 39.28 -8.18
CA GLN A 978 11.36 39.55 -9.39
C GLN A 978 9.84 39.47 -9.17
N TYR A 979 9.37 39.21 -7.94
CA TYR A 979 7.94 39.29 -7.60
C TYR A 979 7.43 40.73 -7.58
N VAL A 980 8.34 41.68 -7.70
CA VAL A 980 8.12 43.12 -7.62
C VAL A 980 8.90 43.79 -8.75
N CYS A 981 8.33 44.81 -9.37
CA CYS A 981 8.95 45.60 -10.42
C CYS A 981 8.75 47.12 -10.17
N ALA A 982 9.38 47.95 -11.01
CA ALA A 982 9.10 49.38 -10.99
C ALA A 982 7.68 49.67 -11.52
N PRO A 983 6.97 50.70 -11.02
CA PRO A 983 5.59 51.02 -11.39
C PRO A 983 5.32 51.12 -12.90
N ASP A 984 6.32 51.56 -13.68
CA ASP A 984 6.19 51.78 -15.12
C ASP A 984 6.96 50.74 -15.97
N SER A 985 7.29 49.57 -15.39
CA SER A 985 8.03 48.52 -16.09
C SER A 985 7.14 47.74 -17.07
N GLU A 986 7.54 47.64 -18.35
CA GLU A 986 6.86 46.81 -19.36
C GLU A 986 7.11 45.30 -19.20
N GLN A 987 8.06 44.91 -18.32
CA GLN A 987 8.49 43.51 -18.19
C GLN A 987 7.94 42.85 -16.92
N THR A 988 7.62 41.55 -17.09
CA THR A 988 7.22 40.53 -16.11
C THR A 988 5.77 40.55 -15.59
N LEU A 989 4.90 39.84 -16.33
CA LEU A 989 3.59 39.39 -15.84
C LEU A 989 3.75 37.96 -15.30
N LEU A 990 3.76 37.81 -13.98
CA LEU A 990 3.71 36.52 -13.29
C LEU A 990 2.27 36.06 -13.19
N ASP A 991 2.02 34.79 -13.50
CA ASP A 991 0.69 34.19 -13.35
C ASP A 991 0.43 33.82 -11.88
N ALA A 992 0.27 34.85 -11.05
CA ALA A 992 0.03 34.73 -9.62
C ALA A 992 -0.66 36.00 -9.05
N PRO A 993 -1.49 35.90 -8.00
CA PRO A 993 -2.16 37.05 -7.38
C PRO A 993 -1.19 38.03 -6.72
N ALA A 994 -1.50 39.33 -6.75
CA ALA A 994 -0.68 40.41 -6.21
C ALA A 994 -0.33 40.21 -4.73
N GLN A 995 -1.32 39.84 -3.92
CA GLN A 995 -1.16 39.59 -2.48
C GLN A 995 -0.23 38.40 -2.19
N PHE A 996 -0.33 37.33 -2.97
CA PHE A 996 0.55 36.17 -2.84
C PHE A 996 2.00 36.51 -3.19
N LEU A 997 2.21 37.31 -4.25
CA LEU A 997 3.53 37.80 -4.62
C LEU A 997 4.13 38.70 -3.53
N LEU A 998 3.32 39.59 -2.95
CA LEU A 998 3.74 40.48 -1.86
C LEU A 998 4.21 39.70 -0.63
N GLU A 999 3.41 38.75 -0.13
CA GLU A 999 3.77 37.96 1.06
C GLU A 999 5.06 37.17 0.84
N ASN A 1000 5.23 36.55 -0.34
CA ASN A 1000 6.45 35.82 -0.66
C ASN A 1000 7.67 36.75 -0.85
N PHE A 1001 7.46 37.95 -1.40
CA PHE A 1001 8.50 38.97 -1.53
C PHE A 1001 8.96 39.45 -0.15
N LEU A 1002 8.03 39.79 0.74
CA LEU A 1002 8.34 40.21 2.11
C LEU A 1002 9.12 39.11 2.84
N GLN A 1003 8.66 37.86 2.78
CA GLN A 1003 9.33 36.73 3.42
C GLN A 1003 10.76 36.51 2.92
N SER A 1004 10.99 36.66 1.61
CA SER A 1004 12.26 36.29 0.97
C SER A 1004 13.26 37.44 0.88
N CYS A 1005 12.78 38.68 0.76
CA CYS A 1005 13.58 39.88 0.53
C CYS A 1005 13.66 40.81 1.75
N SER A 1006 13.08 40.45 2.89
CA SER A 1006 13.08 41.27 4.11
C SER A 1006 14.46 41.68 4.60
N ARG A 1007 15.50 40.84 4.42
CA ARG A 1007 16.89 41.21 4.74
C ARG A 1007 17.37 42.46 3.99
N ARG A 1008 16.89 42.66 2.75
CA ARG A 1008 17.18 43.85 1.94
C ARG A 1008 16.27 45.02 2.31
N LEU A 1009 15.02 44.74 2.66
CA LEU A 1009 14.02 45.74 3.01
C LEU A 1009 14.29 46.37 4.39
N PHE A 1010 14.55 45.56 5.41
CA PHE A 1010 14.79 45.97 6.81
C PHE A 1010 16.17 45.52 7.29
N PRO A 1011 17.28 46.05 6.73
CA PRO A 1011 18.63 45.58 7.04
C PRO A 1011 19.02 45.77 8.51
N LYS A 1012 18.44 46.75 9.20
CA LYS A 1012 18.71 47.01 10.63
C LYS A 1012 17.99 46.06 11.59
N ALA A 1013 16.99 45.32 11.09
CA ALA A 1013 16.18 44.41 11.88
C ALA A 1013 16.73 42.96 11.87
N VAL A 1014 17.60 42.65 10.90
CA VAL A 1014 18.14 41.30 10.71
C VAL A 1014 18.94 40.87 11.94
N GLN A 1015 18.49 39.80 12.60
CA GLN A 1015 19.08 39.27 13.83
C GLN A 1015 19.15 40.29 14.99
N ASN A 1016 18.36 41.38 14.92
CA ASN A 1016 18.33 42.43 15.93
C ASN A 1016 17.00 42.42 16.70
N ARG A 1017 16.89 41.51 17.67
CA ARG A 1017 15.65 41.33 18.47
C ARG A 1017 15.33 42.51 19.39
N ASN A 1018 16.34 43.30 19.78
CA ASN A 1018 16.17 44.47 20.65
C ASN A 1018 15.49 45.64 19.95
N ASN A 1019 15.54 45.69 18.61
CA ASN A 1019 14.91 46.71 17.80
C ASN A 1019 14.02 46.04 16.75
N PRO A 1020 12.81 45.59 17.09
CA PRO A 1020 11.92 44.95 16.14
C PRO A 1020 11.44 45.91 15.05
N VAL A 1021 10.82 45.36 14.01
CA VAL A 1021 10.03 46.13 13.03
C VAL A 1021 8.64 46.36 13.60
N LEU A 1022 8.19 47.62 13.65
CA LEU A 1022 6.84 47.97 14.06
C LEU A 1022 5.86 47.68 12.93
N SER A 1023 4.81 46.90 13.20
CA SER A 1023 3.71 46.63 12.28
C SER A 1023 2.39 47.02 12.92
N ILE A 1024 1.62 47.87 12.25
CA ILE A 1024 0.36 48.42 12.78
C ILE A 1024 -0.84 47.76 12.09
N ASP A 1025 -1.82 47.34 12.88
CA ASP A 1025 -3.11 46.71 12.52
C ASP A 1025 -3.04 45.37 11.78
N SER A 1026 -1.88 45.00 11.25
CA SER A 1026 -1.70 43.69 10.63
C SER A 1026 -0.31 43.11 10.88
N TYR A 1027 -0.27 41.80 11.08
CA TYR A 1027 0.94 40.99 11.11
C TYR A 1027 1.20 40.41 9.71
N LEU A 1028 2.42 40.66 9.23
CA LEU A 1028 2.96 40.14 7.97
C LEU A 1028 4.27 39.40 8.24
N ASN A 1029 4.45 38.26 7.58
CA ASN A 1029 5.68 37.50 7.71
C ASN A 1029 6.83 38.17 6.94
N LEU A 1030 7.82 38.69 7.66
CA LEU A 1030 9.05 39.27 7.13
C LEU A 1030 10.18 38.23 7.00
N SER A 1031 10.52 37.48 8.05
CA SER A 1031 11.42 36.30 8.03
C SER A 1031 11.64 35.82 9.47
N PRO A 1032 12.14 34.57 9.69
CA PRO A 1032 12.50 34.11 11.04
C PRO A 1032 13.63 34.93 11.71
N GLU A 1033 14.34 35.77 10.94
CA GLU A 1033 15.45 36.60 11.44
C GLU A 1033 15.03 37.98 11.92
N ILE A 1034 13.80 38.40 11.61
CA ILE A 1034 13.28 39.73 11.92
C ILE A 1034 12.12 39.57 12.89
N SER A 1035 12.25 40.16 14.08
CA SER A 1035 11.13 40.23 15.03
C SER A 1035 10.16 41.35 14.63
N VAL A 1036 8.86 41.05 14.73
CA VAL A 1036 7.78 42.00 14.44
C VAL A 1036 7.11 42.40 15.74
N CYS A 1037 7.03 43.71 15.99
CA CYS A 1037 6.22 44.27 17.08
C CYS A 1037 4.86 44.66 16.52
N TYR A 1038 3.81 43.95 16.93
CA TYR A 1038 2.45 44.19 16.47
C TYR A 1038 1.74 45.19 17.40
N ILE A 1039 1.07 46.20 16.82
CA ILE A 1039 0.26 47.18 17.53
C ILE A 1039 -1.09 47.36 16.82
N ASN A 1040 -2.17 47.43 17.57
CA ASN A 1040 -3.50 47.77 17.09
C ASN A 1040 -3.76 49.27 17.30
N SER A 1041 -4.16 49.99 16.26
CA SER A 1041 -4.37 51.44 16.29
C SER A 1041 -5.70 51.87 16.91
N ARG A 1042 -6.63 50.94 17.15
CA ARG A 1042 -7.98 51.27 17.63
C ARG A 1042 -7.97 51.82 19.07
N PRO A 1043 -8.83 52.80 19.42
CA PRO A 1043 -8.79 53.50 20.71
C PRO A 1043 -8.95 52.62 21.96
N HIS A 1044 -9.68 51.51 21.85
CA HIS A 1044 -9.95 50.59 22.96
C HIS A 1044 -9.05 49.34 22.95
N SER A 1045 -7.96 49.36 22.17
CA SER A 1045 -7.06 48.22 22.07
C SER A 1045 -6.14 48.10 23.29
N THR A 1046 -5.91 46.85 23.70
CA THR A 1046 -4.95 46.48 24.74
C THR A 1046 -3.64 46.03 24.09
N ASN A 1047 -2.75 46.99 23.84
CA ASN A 1047 -1.41 46.73 23.31
C ASN A 1047 -0.42 46.42 24.44
N LEU A 1048 0.67 45.72 24.11
CA LEU A 1048 1.79 45.52 25.03
C LEU A 1048 2.45 46.86 25.36
N ASN A 1049 3.04 46.98 26.55
CA ASN A 1049 3.75 48.21 26.93
C ASN A 1049 5.11 48.27 26.22
N HIS A 1050 5.32 49.30 25.40
CA HIS A 1050 6.54 49.46 24.60
C HIS A 1050 7.38 50.67 25.03
N GLN A 1051 7.21 51.16 26.27
CA GLN A 1051 7.97 52.30 26.78
C GLN A 1051 9.49 52.03 26.73
N GLY A 1052 10.21 52.91 26.02
CA GLY A 1052 11.67 52.83 25.87
C GLY A 1052 12.16 51.96 24.71
N LEU A 1053 11.28 51.27 23.98
CA LEU A 1053 11.64 50.49 22.80
C LEU A 1053 11.95 51.40 21.62
N VAL A 1054 13.00 51.07 20.86
CA VAL A 1054 13.38 51.77 19.63
C VAL A 1054 13.28 50.80 18.46
N PHE A 1055 12.60 51.19 17.39
CA PHE A 1055 12.30 50.31 16.25
C PHE A 1055 13.32 50.44 15.13
N SER A 1056 13.60 49.34 14.45
CA SER A 1056 14.53 49.29 13.30
C SER A 1056 13.83 49.46 11.95
N GLY A 1057 12.49 49.46 11.95
CA GLY A 1057 11.67 49.74 10.79
C GLY A 1057 10.18 49.91 11.13
N LEU A 1058 9.41 50.38 10.15
CA LEU A 1058 7.96 50.58 10.21
C LEU A 1058 7.31 49.93 8.99
N LEU A 1059 6.31 49.09 9.20
CA LEU A 1059 5.50 48.46 8.17
C LEU A 1059 4.04 48.92 8.28
N LEU A 1060 3.55 49.53 7.21
CA LEU A 1060 2.20 50.05 7.08
C LEU A 1060 1.52 49.34 5.91
N TYR A 1061 0.61 48.42 6.19
CA TYR A 1061 -0.11 47.64 5.18
C TYR A 1061 -1.59 48.02 5.18
N LEU A 1062 -2.08 48.57 4.06
CA LEU A 1062 -3.48 48.94 3.85
C LEU A 1062 -4.10 49.64 5.08
N CYS A 1063 -3.39 50.64 5.61
CA CYS A 1063 -3.68 51.22 6.92
C CYS A 1063 -5.12 51.67 7.09
N ASP A 1064 -5.68 51.34 8.24
CA ASP A 1064 -6.98 51.84 8.68
C ASP A 1064 -6.92 53.37 8.86
N SER A 1065 -8.08 53.99 8.75
CA SER A 1065 -8.37 55.38 9.08
C SER A 1065 -7.93 55.76 10.51
N PHE A 1066 -7.96 54.81 11.46
CA PHE A 1066 -7.53 55.01 12.85
C PHE A 1066 -6.02 55.23 13.04
N VAL A 1067 -5.19 54.81 12.08
CA VAL A 1067 -3.76 55.13 12.10
C VAL A 1067 -3.61 56.62 11.81
N VAL A 1068 -3.11 57.41 12.76
CA VAL A 1068 -2.93 58.87 12.62
C VAL A 1068 -1.50 59.29 12.96
N SER A 1069 -1.05 60.43 12.43
CA SER A 1069 0.30 60.99 12.71
C SER A 1069 0.61 61.03 14.22
N GLY A 1070 -0.34 61.47 15.04
CA GLY A 1070 -0.18 61.51 16.50
C GLY A 1070 0.10 60.16 17.16
N LEU A 1071 -0.39 59.05 16.60
CA LEU A 1071 -0.08 57.70 17.08
C LEU A 1071 1.39 57.35 16.78
N LEU A 1072 1.85 57.66 15.56
CA LEU A 1072 3.20 57.32 15.10
C LEU A 1072 4.29 58.06 15.87
N LYS A 1073 4.02 59.32 16.26
CA LYS A 1073 4.93 60.15 17.08
C LYS A 1073 5.21 59.58 18.48
N ASN A 1074 4.44 58.59 18.93
CA ASN A 1074 4.70 57.90 20.20
C ASN A 1074 5.84 56.87 20.10
N PHE A 1075 6.28 56.51 18.90
CA PHE A 1075 7.30 55.51 18.65
C PHE A 1075 8.62 56.15 18.25
N ARG A 1076 9.73 55.54 18.66
CA ARG A 1076 11.08 56.01 18.33
C ARG A 1076 11.75 55.06 17.35
N PHE A 1077 12.41 55.59 16.34
CA PHE A 1077 13.09 54.80 15.31
C PHE A 1077 14.59 55.02 15.33
N LEU A 1078 15.34 54.00 14.93
CA LEU A 1078 16.78 54.13 14.69
C LEU A 1078 17.01 55.06 13.49
N LYS A 1079 18.02 55.92 13.57
CA LYS A 1079 18.49 56.68 12.40
C LYS A 1079 18.77 55.75 11.23
N GLY A 1080 18.15 55.94 10.07
CA GLY A 1080 18.25 55.04 8.92
C GLY A 1080 17.47 53.74 9.04
N ALA A 1081 16.48 53.65 9.93
CA ALA A 1081 15.42 52.63 9.91
C ALA A 1081 14.66 52.70 8.57
N THR A 1082 14.10 51.58 8.12
CA THR A 1082 13.31 51.54 6.88
C THR A 1082 11.81 51.62 7.17
N LEU A 1083 11.10 52.50 6.49
CA LEU A 1083 9.65 52.53 6.39
C LEU A 1083 9.23 51.78 5.10
N CYS A 1084 8.17 50.98 5.17
CA CYS A 1084 7.51 50.38 4.01
C CYS A 1084 6.00 50.63 4.11
N VAL A 1085 5.46 51.40 3.17
CA VAL A 1085 4.01 51.71 3.07
C VAL A 1085 3.45 50.97 1.86
N ILE A 1086 2.39 50.16 2.06
CA ILE A 1086 1.77 49.32 1.04
C ILE A 1086 0.29 49.73 0.89
N CYS A 1087 -0.14 50.06 -0.34
CA CYS A 1087 -1.49 50.52 -0.68
C CYS A 1087 -2.02 49.87 -1.97
N GLN A 1088 -3.33 49.98 -2.21
CA GLN A 1088 -4.01 49.43 -3.39
C GLN A 1088 -3.66 50.17 -4.69
N ASP A 1089 -3.27 51.45 -4.60
CA ASP A 1089 -2.94 52.29 -5.75
C ASP A 1089 -2.00 53.43 -5.35
N ARG A 1090 -1.38 54.08 -6.35
CA ARG A 1090 -0.42 55.18 -6.14
C ARG A 1090 -1.04 56.41 -5.46
N SER A 1091 -2.30 56.72 -5.75
CA SER A 1091 -2.98 57.87 -5.16
C SER A 1091 -3.19 57.66 -3.66
N SER A 1092 -3.71 56.49 -3.29
CA SER A 1092 -3.87 56.05 -1.89
C SER A 1092 -2.55 56.05 -1.14
N LEU A 1093 -1.45 55.62 -1.80
CA LEU A 1093 -0.11 55.64 -1.23
C LEU A 1093 0.36 57.06 -0.89
N ARG A 1094 0.25 58.00 -1.84
CA ARG A 1094 0.63 59.40 -1.64
C ARG A 1094 -0.25 60.09 -0.61
N GLN A 1095 -1.56 59.85 -0.63
CA GLN A 1095 -2.50 60.36 0.37
C GLN A 1095 -2.14 59.87 1.77
N THR A 1096 -1.76 58.59 1.92
CA THR A 1096 -1.35 58.04 3.22
C THR A 1096 -0.09 58.70 3.77
N ILE A 1097 0.90 58.96 2.92
CA ILE A 1097 2.15 59.66 3.32
C ILE A 1097 1.85 61.06 3.86
N VAL A 1098 1.03 61.83 3.14
CA VAL A 1098 0.62 63.18 3.54
C VAL A 1098 -0.24 63.14 4.81
N ARG A 1099 -1.24 62.24 4.86
CA ARG A 1099 -2.16 62.09 6.00
C ARG A 1099 -1.45 61.75 7.31
N LEU A 1100 -0.34 61.01 7.22
CA LEU A 1100 0.45 60.57 8.36
C LEU A 1100 1.68 61.46 8.63
N GLU A 1101 1.86 62.56 7.90
CA GLU A 1101 2.98 63.50 8.04
C GLU A 1101 4.35 62.81 7.98
N LEU A 1102 4.48 61.76 7.16
CA LEU A 1102 5.70 60.93 7.16
C LEU A 1102 6.92 61.66 6.56
N GLU A 1103 6.72 62.69 5.75
CA GLU A 1103 7.81 63.46 5.12
C GLU A 1103 8.63 64.28 6.13
N ASP A 1104 8.10 64.52 7.33
CA ASP A 1104 8.78 65.27 8.39
C ASP A 1104 9.97 64.48 8.98
N GLU A 1105 9.84 63.16 9.08
CA GLU A 1105 10.82 62.27 9.74
C GLU A 1105 11.46 61.24 8.79
N TRP A 1106 10.89 61.05 7.58
CA TRP A 1106 11.31 60.02 6.64
C TRP A 1106 11.71 60.60 5.28
N GLN A 1107 12.89 60.22 4.80
CA GLN A 1107 13.38 60.57 3.48
C GLN A 1107 12.95 59.54 2.43
N PHE A 1108 12.20 59.98 1.42
CA PHE A 1108 11.75 59.16 0.29
C PHE A 1108 12.55 59.43 -0.99
N ARG A 1109 12.64 58.42 -1.87
CA ARG A 1109 13.22 58.57 -3.22
C ARG A 1109 12.31 57.95 -4.25
N LEU A 1110 12.27 58.52 -5.45
CA LEU A 1110 11.44 58.01 -6.56
C LEU A 1110 11.80 56.56 -6.96
N ARG A 1111 13.08 56.18 -6.86
CA ARG A 1111 13.56 54.82 -7.16
C ARG A 1111 13.18 53.76 -6.11
N ASP A 1112 12.63 54.20 -4.98
CA ASP A 1112 12.28 53.36 -3.85
C ASP A 1112 10.76 53.05 -3.83
N GLU A 1113 10.07 53.33 -4.95
CA GLU A 1113 8.67 52.97 -5.24
C GLU A 1113 8.62 51.71 -6.12
N PHE A 1114 7.73 50.79 -5.76
CA PHE A 1114 7.62 49.48 -6.36
C PHE A 1114 6.15 49.07 -6.55
N GLN A 1115 5.91 48.10 -7.43
CA GLN A 1115 4.63 47.41 -7.58
C GLN A 1115 4.81 45.90 -7.67
N THR A 1116 3.79 45.12 -7.34
CA THR A 1116 3.80 43.66 -7.56
C THR A 1116 3.80 43.32 -9.05
N ALA A 1117 4.53 42.28 -9.43
CA ALA A 1117 4.70 41.84 -10.83
C ALA A 1117 3.61 40.83 -11.28
N ASN A 1118 2.37 40.99 -10.82
CA ASN A 1118 1.25 40.09 -11.14
C ASN A 1118 0.74 40.25 -12.58
N CYS A 1119 -0.13 39.34 -13.01
CA CYS A 1119 -0.77 39.42 -14.32
C CYS A 1119 -1.80 40.56 -14.38
N SER A 1120 -2.11 41.03 -15.59
CA SER A 1120 -2.99 42.19 -15.85
C SER A 1120 -4.45 41.99 -15.43
N GLU A 1121 -4.87 40.77 -15.12
CA GLU A 1121 -6.23 40.47 -14.66
C GLU A 1121 -6.43 40.82 -13.17
N ASP A 1122 -5.34 40.89 -12.40
CA ASP A 1122 -5.35 41.28 -10.98
C ASP A 1122 -4.76 42.69 -10.80
N ARG A 1123 -5.24 43.45 -9.81
CA ARG A 1123 -4.73 44.80 -9.56
C ARG A 1123 -3.41 44.73 -8.79
N PRO A 1124 -2.33 45.39 -9.25
CA PRO A 1124 -1.07 45.38 -8.53
C PRO A 1124 -1.15 46.17 -7.22
N LEU A 1125 -0.36 45.75 -6.24
CA LEU A 1125 -0.16 46.51 -5.00
C LEU A 1125 1.06 47.39 -5.15
N PHE A 1126 0.93 48.63 -4.70
CA PHE A 1126 2.00 49.63 -4.74
C PHE A 1126 2.59 49.79 -3.36
N PHE A 1127 3.92 49.92 -3.30
CA PHE A 1127 4.58 50.22 -2.05
C PHE A 1127 5.79 51.13 -2.21
N LEU A 1128 6.00 51.96 -1.20
CA LEU A 1128 7.07 52.95 -1.15
C LEU A 1128 7.89 52.72 0.10
N THR A 1129 9.20 52.77 -0.09
CA THR A 1129 10.16 52.67 1.01
C THR A 1129 10.80 54.02 1.31
N GLY A 1130 11.04 54.28 2.60
CA GLY A 1130 11.66 55.51 3.10
C GLY A 1130 12.70 55.22 4.17
N ARG A 1131 13.59 56.18 4.45
CA ARG A 1131 14.61 56.07 5.50
C ARG A 1131 14.43 57.14 6.57
N HIS A 1132 14.44 56.74 7.83
CA HIS A 1132 14.37 57.67 8.95
C HIS A 1132 15.61 58.56 9.02
N VAL A 1133 15.42 59.87 9.24
CA VAL A 1133 16.48 60.90 9.28
C VAL A 1133 17.37 60.79 10.53
#